data_AF-A0A9X2CZM3-F1
#
_entry.id   AF-A0A9X2CZM3-F1
#
_cell.length_a   1.000
_cell.length_b   1.000
_cell.length_c   1.000
_cell.angle_alpha   90.00
_cell.angle_beta   90.00
_cell.angle_gamma   90.00
#
_symmetry.space_group_name_H-M   'P 1'
#
loop_
_entity.id
_entity.type
_entity.pdbx_description
1 polymer ?
#
loop_
_entity_poly.entity_id
_entity_poly.type
_entity_poly.pdbx_seq_one_letter_code
_entity_poly.pdbx_strand_id
1 'polypeptide(L)'
;MTPLFPNADEPLILKQGEVDDCYLLASLDCIFNGGAEYLQLLKSKFVRTKDGVTLRIKRTDQSAYLKPEKMKGKYTYFQDTLTNEDVFILSEKVLKEIDDSEKSVQTNSLAVKILERISSYYYVEEWDHLDEMASIKAHSIKLRHSETSTVFVGKLIGIQAYDGEDFDEILKLKLMKPQEPVYMSMAYGEADVMGKIHERHSLRIDSVVPKPHGDYEVILVNPWDNQKRERYFLKELKKRDCRFCIFSTNQQEYELTRILLKNPVERGKYIFEHPELVNMLLEIQTMNLLRDSKPILSCISLHQQMPYLMSLYNVLLVDGRVKLIQSVVESGGDMERFIKLLITKVPQKDLIKIILQSETLQDQTVKVLVDMAIEAKKQKSSPASHLFNKLSFFNLIVDAAIYQRSKKLKCSVENAKQKIESGIINYYFDNHKRNKLAQHAGLQDFFIANIFSNAWIEKKYTPRFLLAYAVAKFISAKNFSLAMIAHIQSSDASLVNEVFLNEILFNCPCENPRELFAGLHALNQLNLELAQALLPLAIKKIKLLFNVSMTQLTTDVALEKSSEFKWWFISLTRVAQSKPVDNPDPQSLLIQKAKRVVSTYVEKIKNFPVVFDYSLGSQSIELRCANLILTLENKVRRNPDLREATKVLGFISLHPEISDVLADKKRIIQEIAAQQIKQKKAEKVIMNIVEQINLFPFSFEKIITSKAIELHCTSLIAKLNELTKVNPLLNQALQILGLKDLHPQIILAMTNKIELIKGAASQQKLSLERAESAVQSYVKQINDFPFSFSNVVTTKSVVLTRTFLMRQLEDIVKGKDLSEAQLTLGYFGQHPEITDALNNKKRAIQLEAGMTENAITSKNEAFKTIQYIKFATYLESVRKLVEILEGKAENNKNYQKIAEKGRNFYNTLATAQYIFLNSGKPKEKNTAEFKKNCLNAIETVPAVLLEHHGWMRAIGDINKALSSIITLASIHGTTGRCGLFTQPINAKTTHKLPLTLPVITIGSMASA
;
A
#
# COMPACT_ATOMS: atom_id res chain seq x y z
N MET A 1 -20.04 0.62 -27.50
CA MET A 1 -18.62 0.39 -27.78
C MET A 1 -18.08 -0.51 -26.69
N THR A 2 -17.25 -1.48 -27.05
CA THR A 2 -16.57 -2.41 -26.15
C THR A 2 -15.76 -1.63 -25.09
N PRO A 3 -15.78 -2.03 -23.81
CA PRO A 3 -14.96 -1.39 -22.79
C PRO A 3 -13.46 -1.57 -23.08
N LEU A 4 -12.62 -0.66 -22.58
CA LEU A 4 -11.18 -0.70 -22.84
C LEU A 4 -10.53 -2.01 -22.35
N PHE A 5 -10.95 -2.45 -21.17
CA PHE A 5 -10.60 -3.74 -20.57
C PHE A 5 -11.88 -4.44 -20.10
N PRO A 6 -11.86 -5.77 -19.94
CA PRO A 6 -12.97 -6.49 -19.31
C PRO A 6 -13.30 -5.92 -17.92
N ASN A 7 -14.55 -6.11 -17.48
CA ASN A 7 -14.96 -5.69 -16.13
C ASN A 7 -14.16 -6.44 -15.06
N ALA A 8 -14.06 -5.87 -13.85
CA ALA A 8 -13.50 -6.58 -12.71
C ALA A 8 -14.28 -7.90 -12.54
N ASP A 9 -13.57 -9.02 -12.56
CA ASP A 9 -14.08 -10.41 -12.49
C ASP A 9 -14.54 -11.06 -13.81
N GLU A 10 -14.50 -10.36 -14.96
CA GLU A 10 -14.76 -10.98 -16.27
C GLU A 10 -13.46 -11.48 -16.93
N PRO A 11 -13.42 -12.73 -17.43
CA PRO A 11 -12.28 -13.21 -18.20
C PRO A 11 -12.19 -12.50 -19.56
N LEU A 12 -10.99 -12.47 -20.13
CA LEU A 12 -10.81 -12.06 -21.51
C LEU A 12 -11.49 -13.06 -22.44
N ILE A 13 -12.33 -12.57 -23.35
CA ILE A 13 -12.94 -13.37 -24.41
C ILE A 13 -12.27 -13.00 -25.73
N LEU A 14 -11.84 -14.00 -26.50
CA LEU A 14 -11.20 -13.84 -27.80
C LEU A 14 -11.85 -14.79 -28.80
N LYS A 15 -12.20 -14.26 -29.97
CA LYS A 15 -12.43 -15.03 -31.19
C LYS A 15 -11.67 -14.39 -32.33
N GLN A 16 -10.69 -15.11 -32.85
CA GLN A 16 -9.83 -14.64 -33.93
C GLN A 16 -10.64 -14.28 -35.18
N GLY A 17 -10.22 -13.21 -35.85
CA GLY A 17 -10.76 -12.81 -37.15
C GLY A 17 -10.19 -13.62 -38.32
N GLU A 18 -10.22 -13.04 -39.52
CA GLU A 18 -9.81 -13.72 -40.77
C GLU A 18 -8.30 -13.63 -41.07
N VAL A 19 -7.43 -13.40 -40.08
CA VAL A 19 -5.98 -13.17 -40.28
C VAL A 19 -5.11 -13.99 -39.33
N ASP A 20 -3.81 -14.07 -39.63
CA ASP A 20 -2.84 -14.91 -38.91
C ASP A 20 -2.22 -14.27 -37.64
N ASP A 21 -3.04 -13.59 -36.84
CA ASP A 21 -2.63 -12.90 -35.60
C ASP A 21 -2.66 -13.79 -34.34
N CYS A 22 -2.84 -15.11 -34.49
CA CYS A 22 -2.92 -16.07 -33.38
C CYS A 22 -1.77 -15.95 -32.37
N TYR A 23 -0.57 -15.58 -32.83
CA TYR A 23 0.60 -15.37 -31.98
C TYR A 23 0.41 -14.20 -31.00
N LEU A 24 -0.22 -13.12 -31.46
CA LEU A 24 -0.51 -11.93 -30.67
C LEU A 24 -1.62 -12.24 -29.69
N LEU A 25 -2.71 -12.84 -30.17
CA LEU A 25 -3.87 -13.17 -29.34
C LEU A 25 -3.53 -14.17 -28.24
N ALA A 26 -2.81 -15.24 -28.53
CA ALA A 26 -2.37 -16.20 -27.51
C ALA A 26 -1.39 -15.58 -26.50
N SER A 27 -0.51 -14.67 -26.95
CA SER A 27 0.38 -13.94 -26.04
C SER A 27 -0.41 -13.01 -25.10
N LEU A 28 -1.37 -12.26 -25.64
CA LEU A 28 -2.26 -11.41 -24.84
C LEU A 28 -3.10 -12.25 -23.88
N ASP A 29 -3.65 -13.39 -24.32
CA ASP A 29 -4.37 -14.31 -23.43
C ASP A 29 -3.49 -14.77 -22.26
N CYS A 30 -2.22 -15.10 -22.49
CA CYS A 30 -1.28 -15.40 -21.41
C CYS A 30 -1.07 -14.20 -20.46
N ILE A 31 -0.88 -12.99 -20.99
CA ILE A 31 -0.63 -11.77 -20.19
C ILE A 31 -1.85 -11.41 -19.33
N PHE A 32 -3.06 -11.50 -19.89
CA PHE A 32 -4.30 -11.26 -19.13
C PHE A 32 -4.51 -12.30 -18.02
N ASN A 33 -4.05 -13.54 -18.23
CA ASN A 33 -4.11 -14.62 -17.23
C ASN A 33 -2.85 -14.67 -16.33
N GLY A 34 -1.89 -13.75 -16.47
CA GLY A 34 -0.65 -13.70 -15.66
C GLY A 34 -0.85 -13.22 -14.22
N GLY A 35 -2.01 -12.65 -13.90
CA GLY A 35 -2.33 -12.10 -12.59
C GLY A 35 -2.40 -10.57 -12.58
N ALA A 36 -2.62 -10.00 -11.38
CA ALA A 36 -2.94 -8.58 -11.22
C ALA A 36 -1.82 -7.63 -11.70
N GLU A 37 -0.55 -8.01 -11.49
CA GLU A 37 0.61 -7.20 -11.88
C GLU A 37 0.69 -7.01 -13.40
N TYR A 38 0.54 -8.10 -14.17
CA TYR A 38 0.54 -8.07 -15.63
C TYR A 38 -0.61 -7.21 -16.18
N LEU A 39 -1.80 -7.36 -15.60
CA LEU A 39 -2.97 -6.58 -16.01
C LEU A 39 -2.80 -5.09 -15.69
N GLN A 40 -2.21 -4.75 -14.53
CA GLN A 40 -1.90 -3.36 -14.17
C GLN A 40 -0.86 -2.75 -15.13
N LEU A 41 0.19 -3.50 -15.47
CA LEU A 41 1.20 -3.06 -16.43
C LEU A 41 0.57 -2.81 -17.81
N LEU A 42 -0.25 -3.75 -18.30
CA LEU A 42 -0.95 -3.57 -19.57
C LEU A 42 -1.90 -2.36 -19.53
N LYS A 43 -2.70 -2.22 -18.46
CA LYS A 43 -3.58 -1.06 -18.24
C LYS A 43 -2.81 0.27 -18.24
N SER A 44 -1.61 0.29 -17.66
CA SER A 44 -0.78 1.50 -17.59
C SER A 44 -0.36 2.06 -18.95
N LYS A 45 -0.42 1.24 -20.01
CA LYS A 45 -0.09 1.66 -21.39
C LYS A 45 -1.20 2.47 -22.04
N PHE A 46 -2.43 2.42 -21.51
CA PHE A 46 -3.59 3.09 -22.09
C PHE A 46 -4.11 4.18 -21.17
N VAL A 47 -4.43 5.34 -21.75
CA VAL A 47 -5.12 6.43 -21.07
C VAL A 47 -6.37 6.77 -21.87
N ARG A 48 -7.55 6.59 -21.26
CA ARG A 48 -8.83 7.00 -21.84
C ARG A 48 -9.06 8.49 -21.56
N THR A 49 -9.34 9.27 -22.59
CA THR A 49 -9.75 10.67 -22.48
C THR A 49 -11.15 10.84 -23.10
N LYS A 50 -11.71 12.07 -23.05
CA LYS A 50 -12.97 12.39 -23.74
C LYS A 50 -12.86 12.29 -25.26
N ASP A 51 -11.66 12.51 -25.80
CA ASP A 51 -11.43 12.60 -27.25
C ASP A 51 -11.00 11.26 -27.85
N GLY A 52 -10.76 10.25 -27.01
CA GLY A 52 -10.44 8.88 -27.42
C GLY A 52 -9.48 8.18 -26.47
N VAL A 53 -8.49 7.47 -27.01
CA VAL A 53 -7.54 6.65 -26.26
C VAL A 53 -6.11 6.97 -26.68
N THR A 54 -5.25 7.18 -25.70
CA THR A 54 -3.80 7.27 -25.90
C THR A 54 -3.15 5.95 -25.51
N LEU A 55 -2.41 5.34 -26.43
CA LEU A 55 -1.54 4.18 -26.20
C LEU A 55 -0.09 4.64 -26.19
N ARG A 56 0.66 4.24 -25.15
CA ARG A 56 2.08 4.54 -24.99
C ARG A 56 2.87 3.24 -24.94
N ILE A 57 3.82 3.07 -25.86
CA ILE A 57 4.66 1.87 -25.97
C ILE A 57 6.13 2.28 -25.75
N LYS A 58 6.88 1.51 -24.96
CA LYS A 58 8.31 1.83 -24.75
C LYS A 58 9.07 1.60 -26.04
N ARG A 59 9.95 2.55 -26.41
CA ARG A 59 10.76 2.39 -27.62
C ARG A 59 11.74 1.23 -27.48
N THR A 60 11.82 0.43 -28.53
CA THR A 60 12.76 -0.69 -28.68
C THR A 60 13.42 -0.62 -30.06
N ASP A 61 14.28 -1.59 -30.37
CA ASP A 61 14.82 -1.79 -31.72
C ASP A 61 13.74 -1.96 -32.80
N GLN A 62 12.58 -2.53 -32.45
CA GLN A 62 11.42 -2.63 -33.34
C GLN A 62 10.81 -1.27 -33.71
N SER A 63 10.97 -0.23 -32.87
CA SER A 63 10.50 1.12 -33.19
C SER A 63 11.20 1.73 -34.40
N ALA A 64 12.30 1.14 -34.89
CA ALA A 64 12.98 1.56 -36.11
C ALA A 64 12.16 1.29 -37.39
N TYR A 65 11.19 0.37 -37.34
CA TYR A 65 10.32 0.02 -38.47
C TYR A 65 9.05 0.89 -38.54
N LEU A 66 8.79 1.71 -37.53
CA LEU A 66 7.66 2.63 -37.53
C LEU A 66 7.80 3.68 -38.63
N LYS A 67 6.79 3.72 -39.49
CA LYS A 67 6.66 4.63 -40.64
C LYS A 67 5.47 5.57 -40.45
N PRO A 68 5.64 6.78 -39.88
CA PRO A 68 4.54 7.70 -39.54
C PRO A 68 3.60 8.02 -40.71
N GLU A 69 4.11 8.01 -41.93
CA GLU A 69 3.35 8.17 -43.16
C GLU A 69 2.23 7.14 -43.32
N LYS A 70 2.44 5.90 -42.85
CA LYS A 70 1.43 4.82 -42.92
C LYS A 70 0.26 5.03 -41.96
N MET A 71 0.44 5.88 -40.96
CA MET A 71 -0.56 6.20 -39.94
C MET A 71 -1.30 7.49 -40.24
N LYS A 72 -0.84 8.27 -41.23
CA LYS A 72 -1.39 9.58 -41.57
C LYS A 72 -2.88 9.47 -41.91
N GLY A 73 -3.70 10.22 -41.18
CA GLY A 73 -5.17 10.21 -41.33
C GLY A 73 -5.88 9.08 -40.58
N LYS A 74 -5.14 8.10 -40.03
CA LYS A 74 -5.68 6.99 -39.21
C LYS A 74 -5.41 7.24 -37.73
N TYR A 75 -4.16 7.51 -37.36
CA TYR A 75 -3.73 7.74 -35.97
C TYR A 75 -2.85 8.98 -35.89
N THR A 76 -2.87 9.67 -34.74
CA THR A 76 -1.82 10.64 -34.44
C THR A 76 -0.68 9.92 -33.75
N TYR A 77 0.50 9.93 -34.36
CA TYR A 77 1.72 9.35 -33.81
C TYR A 77 2.79 10.42 -33.61
N PHE A 78 3.49 10.34 -32.48
CA PHE A 78 4.75 11.04 -32.26
C PHE A 78 5.61 10.26 -31.26
N GLN A 79 6.92 10.53 -31.30
CA GLN A 79 7.86 10.03 -30.32
C GLN A 79 7.93 11.01 -29.14
N ASP A 80 7.67 10.51 -27.93
CA ASP A 80 7.96 11.24 -26.70
C ASP A 80 9.42 10.96 -26.29
N THR A 81 10.28 11.95 -26.52
CA THR A 81 11.71 11.85 -26.24
C THR A 81 12.06 11.88 -24.76
N LEU A 82 11.19 12.43 -23.90
CA LEU A 82 11.45 12.52 -22.46
C LEU A 82 11.27 11.16 -21.79
N THR A 83 10.21 10.45 -22.17
CA THR A 83 9.90 9.11 -21.63
C THR A 83 10.49 7.99 -22.49
N ASN A 84 11.01 8.31 -23.67
CA ASN A 84 11.48 7.37 -24.69
C ASN A 84 10.39 6.36 -25.08
N GLU A 85 9.23 6.89 -25.48
CA GLU A 85 8.02 6.14 -25.80
C GLU A 85 7.46 6.53 -27.18
N ASP A 86 6.85 5.55 -27.84
CA ASP A 86 6.00 5.72 -29.01
C ASP A 86 4.58 6.02 -28.54
N VAL A 87 4.03 7.18 -28.92
CA VAL A 87 2.72 7.63 -28.48
C VAL A 87 1.74 7.63 -29.64
N PHE A 88 0.66 6.86 -29.49
CA PHE A 88 -0.44 6.76 -30.44
C PHE A 88 -1.69 7.36 -29.81
N ILE A 89 -2.31 8.33 -30.47
CA ILE A 89 -3.59 8.91 -30.07
C ILE A 89 -4.64 8.49 -31.10
N LEU A 90 -5.64 7.73 -30.63
CA LEU A 90 -6.76 7.23 -31.39
C LEU A 90 -8.01 8.03 -31.02
N SER A 91 -8.62 8.70 -31.99
CA SER A 91 -9.85 9.47 -31.77
C SER A 91 -11.07 8.56 -31.54
N GLU A 92 -12.13 9.05 -30.89
CA GLU A 92 -13.39 8.30 -30.73
C GLU A 92 -13.95 7.75 -32.06
N LYS A 93 -13.82 8.51 -33.16
CA LYS A 93 -14.24 8.05 -34.48
C LYS A 93 -13.49 6.79 -34.90
N VAL A 94 -12.17 6.82 -34.77
CA VAL A 94 -11.28 5.69 -35.12
C VAL A 94 -11.50 4.51 -34.18
N LEU A 95 -11.76 4.77 -32.90
CA LEU A 95 -12.08 3.70 -31.95
C LEU A 95 -13.38 2.99 -32.31
N LYS A 96 -14.39 3.72 -32.77
CA LYS A 96 -15.63 3.14 -33.26
C LYS A 96 -15.41 2.32 -34.54
N GLU A 97 -14.61 2.81 -35.48
CA GLU A 97 -14.20 2.06 -36.68
C GLU A 97 -13.47 0.75 -36.33
N ILE A 98 -12.58 0.79 -35.33
CA ILE A 98 -11.89 -0.40 -34.83
C ILE A 98 -12.89 -1.36 -34.16
N ASP A 99 -13.81 -0.84 -33.35
CA ASP A 99 -14.75 -1.68 -32.59
C ASP A 99 -15.78 -2.37 -33.49
N ASP A 100 -16.27 -1.67 -34.52
CA ASP A 100 -17.30 -2.14 -35.46
C ASP A 100 -16.71 -3.06 -36.57
N SER A 101 -15.39 -3.28 -36.61
CA SER A 101 -14.71 -4.05 -37.65
C SER A 101 -14.96 -5.56 -37.54
N GLU A 102 -15.82 -6.11 -38.41
CA GLU A 102 -16.20 -7.54 -38.43
C GLU A 102 -15.04 -8.52 -38.70
N LYS A 103 -13.99 -8.07 -39.42
CA LYS A 103 -12.80 -8.89 -39.75
C LYS A 103 -11.71 -8.90 -38.67
N SER A 104 -11.86 -8.06 -37.65
CA SER A 104 -10.95 -7.97 -36.49
C SER A 104 -11.31 -9.05 -35.47
N VAL A 105 -10.42 -9.30 -34.52
CA VAL A 105 -10.72 -10.08 -33.32
C VAL A 105 -12.02 -9.61 -32.63
N GLN A 106 -12.93 -10.54 -32.39
CA GLN A 106 -14.11 -10.31 -31.56
C GLN A 106 -13.74 -10.55 -30.10
N THR A 107 -13.87 -9.52 -29.27
CA THR A 107 -13.40 -9.54 -27.89
C THR A 107 -14.17 -8.56 -27.01
N ASN A 108 -14.21 -8.82 -25.70
CA ASN A 108 -14.71 -7.89 -24.69
C ASN A 108 -13.67 -6.85 -24.24
N SER A 109 -12.53 -6.73 -24.94
CA SER A 109 -11.49 -5.73 -24.65
C SER A 109 -11.11 -4.91 -25.88
N LEU A 110 -11.45 -3.62 -25.86
CA LEU A 110 -11.03 -2.69 -26.92
C LEU A 110 -9.50 -2.52 -26.95
N ALA A 111 -8.79 -2.68 -25.82
CA ALA A 111 -7.33 -2.66 -25.79
C ALA A 111 -6.70 -3.74 -26.70
N VAL A 112 -7.29 -4.94 -26.75
CA VAL A 112 -6.82 -6.02 -27.64
C VAL A 112 -7.02 -5.64 -29.10
N LYS A 113 -8.20 -5.10 -29.47
CA LYS A 113 -8.45 -4.61 -30.84
C LYS A 113 -7.50 -3.48 -31.24
N ILE A 114 -7.16 -2.58 -30.32
CA ILE A 114 -6.16 -1.53 -30.57
C ILE A 114 -4.78 -2.14 -30.81
N LEU A 115 -4.35 -3.10 -29.98
CA LEU A 115 -3.03 -3.73 -30.13
C LEU A 115 -2.90 -4.57 -31.41
N GLU A 116 -3.99 -5.25 -31.82
CA GLU A 116 -4.07 -5.92 -33.12
C GLU A 116 -3.74 -4.93 -34.24
N ARG A 117 -4.35 -3.74 -34.24
CA ARG A 117 -4.09 -2.70 -35.25
C ARG A 117 -2.66 -2.14 -35.16
N ILE A 118 -2.23 -1.74 -33.97
CA ILE A 118 -0.99 -0.99 -33.76
C ILE A 118 0.25 -1.88 -33.96
N SER A 119 0.19 -3.16 -33.58
CA SER A 119 1.33 -4.08 -33.71
C SER A 119 1.86 -4.19 -35.14
N SER A 120 0.97 -4.15 -36.15
CA SER A 120 1.35 -4.23 -37.57
C SER A 120 2.30 -3.13 -38.05
N TYR A 121 2.27 -1.96 -37.41
CA TYR A 121 3.13 -0.84 -37.77
C TYR A 121 4.58 -1.03 -37.35
N TYR A 122 4.85 -1.98 -36.47
CA TYR A 122 6.20 -2.36 -36.07
C TYR A 122 6.82 -3.43 -36.98
N TYR A 123 6.08 -3.93 -37.98
CA TYR A 123 6.57 -5.03 -38.78
C TYR A 123 7.77 -4.68 -39.67
N VAL A 124 8.67 -5.65 -39.79
CA VAL A 124 9.91 -5.54 -40.57
C VAL A 124 9.63 -5.44 -42.06
N GLU A 125 8.76 -6.32 -42.58
CA GLU A 125 8.39 -6.35 -43.99
C GLU A 125 7.37 -5.27 -44.35
N GLU A 126 7.54 -4.70 -45.55
CA GLU A 126 6.65 -3.66 -46.04
C GLU A 126 5.30 -4.24 -46.51
N TRP A 127 4.22 -3.66 -46.02
CA TRP A 127 2.85 -3.96 -46.43
C TRP A 127 2.12 -2.71 -46.95
N ASP A 128 1.16 -2.92 -47.85
CA ASP A 128 0.30 -1.88 -48.43
C ASP A 128 -0.66 -1.33 -47.39
N HIS A 129 -0.56 -0.03 -47.11
CA HIS A 129 -1.29 0.67 -46.03
C HIS A 129 -2.46 1.53 -46.53
N LEU A 130 -2.76 1.48 -47.84
CA LEU A 130 -3.81 2.29 -48.46
C LEU A 130 -5.22 1.82 -48.10
N ASP A 131 -5.40 0.52 -47.85
CA ASP A 131 -6.66 -0.06 -47.36
C ASP A 131 -6.91 0.30 -45.88
N GLU A 132 -8.16 0.54 -45.50
CA GLU A 132 -8.60 0.75 -44.12
C GLU A 132 -8.36 -0.50 -43.24
N MET A 133 -8.46 -1.69 -43.85
CA MET A 133 -8.20 -2.98 -43.20
C MET A 133 -6.75 -3.45 -43.36
N ALA A 134 -5.88 -2.64 -43.94
CA ALA A 134 -4.49 -2.99 -44.22
C ALA A 134 -3.72 -3.44 -42.97
N SER A 135 -3.93 -2.78 -41.83
CA SER A 135 -3.24 -3.12 -40.56
C SER A 135 -3.66 -4.49 -40.02
N ILE A 136 -4.89 -4.94 -40.29
CA ILE A 136 -5.33 -6.31 -39.96
C ILE A 136 -4.70 -7.30 -40.93
N LYS A 137 -4.80 -7.05 -42.24
CA LYS A 137 -4.25 -7.93 -43.28
C LYS A 137 -2.73 -8.13 -43.15
N ALA A 138 -2.02 -7.12 -42.64
CA ALA A 138 -0.59 -7.17 -42.39
C ALA A 138 -0.18 -8.34 -41.47
N HIS A 139 -1.05 -8.85 -40.59
CA HIS A 139 -0.76 -10.02 -39.77
C HIS A 139 -0.48 -11.29 -40.59
N SER A 140 -0.86 -11.34 -41.86
CA SER A 140 -0.67 -12.49 -42.74
C SER A 140 0.61 -12.42 -43.59
N ILE A 141 1.45 -11.39 -43.41
CA ILE A 141 2.76 -11.31 -44.10
C ILE A 141 3.77 -12.26 -43.45
N LYS A 142 4.80 -12.65 -44.22
CA LYS A 142 5.75 -13.68 -43.77
C LYS A 142 6.74 -13.16 -42.74
N LEU A 143 7.37 -12.01 -42.97
CA LEU A 143 8.43 -11.49 -42.10
C LEU A 143 7.92 -10.33 -41.23
N ARG A 144 7.18 -10.69 -40.18
CA ARG A 144 6.58 -9.73 -39.24
C ARG A 144 7.60 -9.12 -38.27
N HIS A 145 8.49 -9.92 -37.71
CA HIS A 145 9.37 -9.52 -36.63
C HIS A 145 10.79 -10.07 -36.83
N SER A 146 11.80 -9.36 -36.34
CA SER A 146 13.21 -9.75 -36.44
C SER A 146 13.63 -10.87 -35.47
N GLU A 147 12.81 -11.14 -34.44
CA GLU A 147 13.05 -12.16 -33.41
C GLU A 147 11.86 -13.14 -33.37
N THR A 148 11.62 -13.81 -32.24
CA THR A 148 10.41 -14.61 -32.03
C THR A 148 9.18 -13.72 -31.84
N SER A 149 8.00 -14.25 -32.18
CA SER A 149 6.73 -13.54 -32.05
C SER A 149 6.42 -13.14 -30.61
N THR A 150 6.84 -13.96 -29.65
CA THR A 150 6.70 -13.78 -28.20
C THR A 150 7.61 -12.68 -27.68
N VAL A 151 8.89 -12.63 -28.11
CA VAL A 151 9.79 -11.52 -27.78
C VAL A 151 9.28 -10.20 -28.34
N PHE A 152 8.74 -10.20 -29.56
CA PHE A 152 8.10 -9.03 -30.15
C PHE A 152 6.93 -8.52 -29.28
N VAL A 153 5.99 -9.41 -28.90
CA VAL A 153 4.87 -9.01 -28.04
C VAL A 153 5.34 -8.57 -26.66
N GLY A 154 6.35 -9.25 -26.09
CA GLY A 154 6.99 -8.86 -24.84
C GLY A 154 7.52 -7.42 -24.90
N LYS A 155 8.28 -7.09 -25.94
CA LYS A 155 8.77 -5.72 -26.21
C LYS A 155 7.64 -4.71 -26.38
N LEU A 156 6.57 -5.09 -27.10
CA LEU A 156 5.39 -4.24 -27.33
C LEU A 156 4.70 -3.86 -26.01
N ILE A 157 4.59 -4.79 -25.07
CA ILE A 157 3.94 -4.56 -23.76
C ILE A 157 4.92 -4.02 -22.71
N GLY A 158 6.22 -4.25 -22.88
CA GLY A 158 7.27 -3.91 -21.92
C GLY A 158 7.48 -4.98 -20.84
N ILE A 159 7.34 -6.25 -21.21
CA ILE A 159 7.60 -7.42 -20.38
C ILE A 159 8.65 -8.33 -21.03
N GLN A 160 9.36 -9.11 -20.21
CA GLN A 160 10.33 -10.07 -20.71
C GLN A 160 9.59 -11.33 -21.19
N ALA A 161 10.06 -11.86 -22.32
CA ALA A 161 9.58 -13.11 -22.89
C ALA A 161 10.72 -14.13 -22.84
N TYR A 162 10.44 -15.31 -22.31
CA TYR A 162 11.40 -16.37 -22.15
C TYR A 162 10.98 -17.59 -22.95
N ASP A 163 11.52 -17.68 -24.16
CA ASP A 163 11.27 -18.81 -25.05
C ASP A 163 12.06 -20.05 -24.63
N GLY A 164 11.44 -21.23 -24.79
CA GLY A 164 12.06 -22.53 -24.58
C GLY A 164 11.40 -23.62 -25.44
N GLU A 165 12.05 -24.77 -25.55
CA GLU A 165 11.58 -25.90 -26.38
C GLU A 165 11.34 -27.18 -25.55
N ASP A 166 11.78 -27.21 -24.29
CA ASP A 166 11.67 -28.39 -23.44
C ASP A 166 10.26 -28.55 -22.85
N PHE A 167 9.49 -29.47 -23.42
CA PHE A 167 8.16 -29.81 -22.92
C PHE A 167 8.20 -30.34 -21.49
N ASP A 168 9.24 -31.11 -21.12
CA ASP A 168 9.31 -31.73 -19.80
C ASP A 168 9.50 -30.66 -18.71
N GLU A 169 10.21 -29.57 -19.00
CA GLU A 169 10.27 -28.38 -18.14
C GLU A 169 8.90 -27.71 -17.98
N ILE A 170 8.14 -27.56 -19.07
CA ILE A 170 6.80 -26.94 -19.04
C ILE A 170 5.77 -27.82 -18.33
N LEU A 171 5.81 -29.13 -18.54
CA LEU A 171 5.02 -30.10 -17.82
C LEU A 171 5.27 -29.96 -16.32
N LYS A 172 6.56 -29.93 -15.95
CA LYS A 172 6.98 -29.77 -14.57
C LYS A 172 6.53 -28.44 -13.96
N LEU A 173 6.64 -27.34 -14.71
CA LEU A 173 6.10 -26.04 -14.32
C LEU A 173 4.61 -26.10 -14.03
N LYS A 174 3.82 -26.67 -14.94
CA LYS A 174 2.36 -26.80 -14.79
C LYS A 174 1.96 -27.74 -13.65
N LEU A 175 2.80 -28.69 -13.27
CA LEU A 175 2.56 -29.53 -12.09
C LEU A 175 2.91 -28.79 -10.78
N MET A 176 3.93 -27.92 -10.79
CA MET A 176 4.34 -27.11 -9.63
C MET A 176 3.45 -25.88 -9.41
N LYS A 177 3.09 -25.16 -10.48
CA LYS A 177 2.33 -23.92 -10.51
C LYS A 177 1.23 -24.02 -11.58
N PRO A 178 0.12 -24.73 -11.32
CA PRO A 178 -0.88 -25.05 -12.34
C PRO A 178 -1.52 -23.85 -13.05
N GLN A 179 -1.63 -22.73 -12.34
CA GLN A 179 -2.25 -21.50 -12.85
C GLN A 179 -1.29 -20.66 -13.73
N GLU A 180 -0.01 -21.03 -13.84
CA GLU A 180 0.95 -20.27 -14.63
C GLU A 180 0.55 -20.28 -16.12
N PRO A 181 0.30 -19.14 -16.76
CA PRO A 181 -0.01 -19.11 -18.18
C PRO A 181 1.24 -19.39 -19.02
N VAL A 182 1.16 -20.40 -19.89
CA VAL A 182 2.26 -20.75 -20.78
C VAL A 182 1.79 -20.61 -22.22
N TYR A 183 2.46 -19.75 -22.98
CA TYR A 183 2.27 -19.67 -24.42
C TYR A 183 2.90 -20.89 -25.08
N MET A 184 2.25 -21.42 -26.10
CA MET A 184 2.71 -22.54 -26.90
C MET A 184 2.53 -22.23 -28.38
N SER A 185 3.53 -22.55 -29.19
CA SER A 185 3.42 -22.57 -30.65
C SER A 185 3.79 -23.95 -31.15
N MET A 186 3.01 -24.50 -32.07
CA MET A 186 3.27 -25.84 -32.61
C MET A 186 2.94 -25.95 -34.09
N ALA A 187 3.47 -26.99 -34.74
CA ALA A 187 2.96 -27.47 -36.01
C ALA A 187 1.54 -28.06 -35.80
N TYR A 188 0.52 -27.33 -36.24
CA TYR A 188 -0.88 -27.56 -35.90
C TYR A 188 -1.62 -28.42 -36.91
N GLY A 189 -1.25 -28.34 -38.19
CA GLY A 189 -1.96 -29.00 -39.29
C GLY A 189 -1.96 -30.52 -39.22
N GLU A 190 -2.41 -31.13 -40.31
CA GLU A 190 -2.32 -32.59 -40.50
C GLU A 190 -0.93 -32.98 -41.02
N ALA A 191 -0.57 -34.25 -40.82
CA ALA A 191 0.65 -34.79 -41.39
C ALA A 191 0.50 -34.94 -42.91
N ASP A 192 1.47 -34.43 -43.67
CA ASP A 192 1.52 -34.63 -45.12
C ASP A 192 1.86 -36.10 -45.49
N VAL A 193 1.94 -36.38 -46.79
CA VAL A 193 2.30 -37.72 -47.32
C VAL A 193 3.69 -38.21 -46.87
N MET A 194 4.57 -37.32 -46.39
CA MET A 194 5.88 -37.62 -45.84
C MET A 194 5.87 -37.69 -44.30
N GLY A 195 4.70 -37.57 -43.66
CA GLY A 195 4.54 -37.56 -42.21
C GLY A 195 4.92 -36.24 -41.54
N LYS A 196 5.20 -35.18 -42.31
CA LYS A 196 5.57 -33.86 -41.78
C LYS A 196 4.33 -33.03 -41.52
N ILE A 197 4.24 -32.49 -40.31
CA ILE A 197 3.15 -31.61 -39.89
C ILE A 197 3.55 -30.17 -40.20
N HIS A 198 2.69 -29.44 -40.92
CA HIS A 198 2.91 -28.05 -41.32
C HIS A 198 1.97 -27.10 -40.56
N GLU A 199 2.01 -25.82 -40.93
CA GLU A 199 1.14 -24.75 -40.41
C GLU A 199 1.35 -24.46 -38.92
N ARG A 200 2.05 -23.36 -38.63
CA ARG A 200 2.39 -23.00 -37.25
C ARG A 200 1.23 -22.23 -36.61
N HIS A 201 0.69 -22.76 -35.51
CA HIS A 201 -0.37 -22.10 -34.73
C HIS A 201 0.10 -21.79 -33.32
N SER A 202 -0.55 -20.82 -32.67
CA SER A 202 -0.24 -20.39 -31.31
C SER A 202 -1.43 -20.62 -30.38
N LEU A 203 -1.18 -21.17 -29.20
CA LEU A 203 -2.17 -21.55 -28.19
C LEU A 203 -1.65 -21.18 -26.79
N ARG A 204 -2.53 -21.19 -25.79
CA ARG A 204 -2.14 -21.17 -24.37
C ARG A 204 -2.34 -22.55 -23.76
N ILE A 205 -1.41 -23.02 -22.93
CA ILE A 205 -1.61 -24.21 -22.11
C ILE A 205 -2.49 -23.84 -20.91
N ASP A 206 -3.69 -24.41 -20.84
CA ASP A 206 -4.62 -24.20 -19.73
C ASP A 206 -4.18 -25.02 -18.53
N SER A 207 -4.16 -26.34 -18.68
CA SER A 207 -3.83 -27.28 -17.63
C SER A 207 -3.26 -28.58 -18.20
N VAL A 208 -2.64 -29.36 -17.34
CA VAL A 208 -2.13 -30.69 -17.67
C VAL A 208 -2.74 -31.70 -16.71
N VAL A 209 -3.32 -32.77 -17.26
CA VAL A 209 -4.05 -33.80 -16.51
C VAL A 209 -3.29 -35.13 -16.62
N PRO A 210 -2.85 -35.72 -15.50
CA PRO A 210 -2.19 -37.02 -15.52
C PRO A 210 -3.15 -38.13 -15.96
N LYS A 211 -2.65 -39.09 -16.74
CA LYS A 211 -3.37 -40.28 -17.22
C LYS A 211 -2.70 -41.56 -16.72
N PRO A 212 -3.40 -42.71 -16.76
CA PRO A 212 -2.80 -44.00 -16.41
C PRO A 212 -1.51 -44.28 -17.19
N HIS A 213 -0.59 -45.04 -16.59
CA HIS A 213 0.72 -45.39 -17.17
C HIS A 213 1.72 -44.23 -17.37
N GLY A 214 1.53 -43.10 -16.68
CA GLY A 214 2.50 -42.00 -16.66
C GLY A 214 2.46 -41.10 -17.90
N ASP A 215 1.40 -41.19 -18.70
CA ASP A 215 1.12 -40.25 -19.79
C ASP A 215 0.37 -39.02 -19.27
N TYR A 216 0.30 -37.97 -20.08
CA TYR A 216 -0.41 -36.73 -19.72
C TYR A 216 -1.30 -36.28 -20.87
N GLU A 217 -2.47 -35.76 -20.52
CA GLU A 217 -3.34 -35.02 -21.42
C GLU A 217 -3.16 -33.52 -21.15
N VAL A 218 -2.85 -32.78 -22.21
CA VAL A 218 -2.60 -31.35 -22.17
C VAL A 218 -3.81 -30.65 -22.74
N ILE A 219 -4.39 -29.76 -21.95
CA ILE A 219 -5.55 -28.96 -22.34
C ILE A 219 -5.06 -27.61 -22.86
N LEU A 220 -5.34 -27.34 -24.13
CA LEU A 220 -4.94 -26.12 -24.82
C LEU A 220 -6.14 -25.18 -25.01
N VAL A 221 -5.88 -23.89 -24.97
CA VAL A 221 -6.83 -22.82 -25.31
C VAL A 221 -6.44 -22.23 -26.65
N ASN A 222 -7.37 -22.29 -27.60
CA ASN A 222 -7.13 -21.80 -28.96
C ASN A 222 -7.65 -20.36 -29.10
N PRO A 223 -6.85 -19.40 -29.58
CA PRO A 223 -7.30 -18.02 -29.79
C PRO A 223 -8.40 -17.86 -30.87
N TRP A 224 -8.65 -18.87 -31.71
CA TRP A 224 -9.84 -18.91 -32.58
C TRP A 224 -11.15 -18.75 -31.81
N ASP A 225 -11.20 -19.34 -30.63
CA ASP A 225 -12.27 -19.16 -29.65
C ASP A 225 -11.73 -19.59 -28.29
N ASN A 226 -11.25 -18.63 -27.48
CA ASN A 226 -10.56 -18.94 -26.22
C ASN A 226 -11.51 -19.48 -25.13
N GLN A 227 -12.81 -19.61 -25.43
CA GLN A 227 -13.78 -20.31 -24.60
C GLN A 227 -13.78 -21.82 -24.86
N LYS A 228 -13.24 -22.27 -25.99
CA LYS A 228 -13.09 -23.68 -26.33
C LYS A 228 -11.77 -24.24 -25.79
N ARG A 229 -11.74 -25.56 -25.63
CA ARG A 229 -10.59 -26.31 -25.12
C ARG A 229 -10.28 -27.46 -26.07
N GLU A 230 -9.02 -27.59 -26.43
CA GLU A 230 -8.50 -28.73 -27.19
C GLU A 230 -7.72 -29.66 -26.27
N ARG A 231 -7.73 -30.96 -26.58
CA ARG A 231 -7.05 -31.98 -25.77
C ARG A 231 -6.07 -32.73 -26.63
N TYR A 232 -4.81 -32.75 -26.21
CA TYR A 232 -3.75 -33.51 -26.86
C TYR A 232 -3.07 -34.42 -25.86
N PHE A 233 -2.65 -35.61 -26.31
CA PHE A 233 -1.77 -36.43 -25.51
C PHE A 233 -0.33 -35.94 -25.61
N LEU A 234 0.43 -36.04 -24.52
CA LEU A 234 1.82 -35.61 -24.46
C LEU A 234 2.68 -36.26 -25.56
N LYS A 235 2.47 -37.55 -25.82
CA LYS A 235 3.19 -38.28 -26.89
C LYS A 235 2.93 -37.73 -28.29
N GLU A 236 1.76 -37.14 -28.52
CA GLU A 236 1.44 -36.48 -29.78
C GLU A 236 2.14 -35.12 -29.85
N LEU A 237 2.06 -34.32 -28.79
CA LEU A 237 2.70 -33.00 -28.75
C LEU A 237 4.21 -33.08 -28.92
N LYS A 238 4.87 -34.13 -28.38
CA LYS A 238 6.31 -34.36 -28.60
C LYS A 238 6.70 -34.61 -30.06
N LYS A 239 5.74 -34.93 -30.94
CA LYS A 239 5.97 -35.09 -32.40
C LYS A 239 5.70 -33.80 -33.19
N ARG A 240 5.03 -32.83 -32.56
CA ARG A 240 4.75 -31.52 -33.14
C ARG A 240 5.90 -30.60 -32.75
N ASP A 241 6.44 -29.85 -33.69
CA ASP A 241 7.54 -28.89 -33.44
C ASP A 241 7.09 -27.77 -32.49
N CYS A 242 7.20 -28.01 -31.18
CA CYS A 242 6.64 -27.16 -30.14
C CYS A 242 7.67 -26.15 -29.60
N ARG A 243 7.24 -24.91 -29.43
CA ARG A 243 7.95 -23.84 -28.72
C ARG A 243 7.07 -23.27 -27.64
N PHE A 244 7.65 -22.94 -26.49
CA PHE A 244 6.95 -22.39 -25.34
C PHE A 244 7.48 -21.01 -24.99
N CYS A 245 6.66 -20.20 -24.33
CA CYS A 245 7.10 -18.95 -23.75
C CYS A 245 6.40 -18.68 -22.42
N ILE A 246 7.17 -18.19 -21.46
CA ILE A 246 6.69 -17.63 -20.20
C ILE A 246 6.98 -16.13 -20.23
N PHE A 247 5.96 -15.33 -19.94
CA PHE A 247 6.13 -13.89 -19.79
C PHE A 247 6.42 -13.56 -18.33
N SER A 248 7.34 -12.61 -18.08
CA SER A 248 7.61 -12.14 -16.72
C SER A 248 7.83 -10.63 -16.67
N THR A 249 7.32 -10.00 -15.61
CA THR A 249 7.63 -8.62 -15.23
C THR A 249 8.90 -8.54 -14.38
N ASN A 250 9.35 -9.66 -13.81
CA ASN A 250 10.46 -9.74 -12.88
C ASN A 250 11.47 -10.83 -13.29
N GLN A 251 12.66 -10.39 -13.71
CA GLN A 251 13.75 -11.28 -14.09
C GLN A 251 14.15 -12.24 -12.95
N GLN A 252 14.13 -11.79 -11.69
CA GLN A 252 14.52 -12.63 -10.55
C GLN A 252 13.49 -13.72 -10.26
N GLU A 253 12.21 -13.46 -10.50
CA GLU A 253 11.15 -14.47 -10.38
C GLU A 253 11.28 -15.55 -11.46
N TYR A 254 11.62 -15.14 -12.68
CA TYR A 254 11.90 -16.09 -13.75
C TYR A 254 13.12 -16.96 -13.44
N GLU A 255 14.24 -16.36 -13.00
CA GLU A 255 15.43 -17.13 -12.62
C GLU A 255 15.15 -18.07 -11.43
N LEU A 256 14.39 -17.62 -10.42
CA LEU A 256 13.92 -18.50 -9.35
C LEU A 256 13.13 -19.68 -9.91
N THR A 257 12.18 -19.43 -10.82
CA THR A 257 11.37 -20.48 -11.46
C THR A 257 12.27 -21.49 -12.20
N ARG A 258 13.26 -21.04 -12.96
CA ARG A 258 14.24 -21.93 -13.61
C ARG A 258 15.02 -22.79 -12.63
N ILE A 259 15.41 -22.23 -11.48
CA ILE A 259 16.10 -23.00 -10.44
C ILE A 259 15.15 -24.04 -9.83
N LEU A 260 13.88 -23.67 -9.60
CA LEU A 260 12.85 -24.59 -9.09
C LEU A 260 12.55 -25.73 -10.06
N LEU A 261 12.57 -25.48 -11.37
CA LEU A 261 12.40 -26.52 -12.39
C LEU A 261 13.50 -27.60 -12.33
N LYS A 262 14.65 -27.35 -11.72
CA LYS A 262 15.68 -28.37 -11.48
C LYS A 262 15.40 -29.26 -10.25
N ASN A 263 14.39 -28.93 -9.45
CA ASN A 263 14.02 -29.66 -8.22
C ASN A 263 12.83 -30.62 -8.44
N PRO A 264 12.59 -31.62 -7.59
CA PRO A 264 11.37 -32.43 -7.63
C PRO A 264 10.08 -31.59 -7.60
N VAL A 265 9.03 -32.05 -8.31
CA VAL A 265 7.73 -31.36 -8.46
C VAL A 265 7.11 -30.99 -7.12
N GLU A 266 7.19 -31.91 -6.17
CA GLU A 266 6.60 -31.78 -4.84
C GLU A 266 7.20 -30.59 -4.07
N ARG A 267 8.49 -30.30 -4.29
CA ARG A 267 9.17 -29.16 -3.65
C ARG A 267 8.75 -27.84 -4.25
N GLY A 268 8.68 -27.77 -5.59
CA GLY A 268 8.19 -26.58 -6.28
C GLY A 268 6.75 -26.27 -5.90
N LYS A 269 5.90 -27.31 -5.89
CA LYS A 269 4.50 -27.20 -5.46
C LYS A 269 4.38 -26.67 -4.03
N TYR A 270 5.13 -27.24 -3.08
CA TYR A 270 5.15 -26.77 -1.70
C TYR A 270 5.55 -25.28 -1.60
N ILE A 271 6.53 -24.83 -2.40
CA ILE A 271 6.95 -23.42 -2.40
C ILE A 271 5.84 -22.51 -2.94
N PHE A 272 5.25 -22.83 -4.09
CA PHE A 272 4.21 -21.99 -4.69
C PHE A 272 2.89 -21.98 -3.88
N GLU A 273 2.64 -23.00 -3.07
CA GLU A 273 1.52 -23.03 -2.11
C GLU A 273 1.74 -22.12 -0.89
N HIS A 274 2.97 -21.65 -0.64
CA HIS A 274 3.34 -20.81 0.50
C HIS A 274 4.00 -19.49 0.03
N PRO A 275 3.22 -18.42 -0.25
CA PRO A 275 3.74 -17.15 -0.80
C PRO A 275 4.87 -16.52 0.02
N GLU A 276 4.87 -16.70 1.34
CA GLU A 276 5.93 -16.27 2.24
C GLU A 276 7.29 -16.89 1.91
N LEU A 277 7.33 -18.14 1.45
CA LEU A 277 8.55 -18.82 1.03
C LEU A 277 9.02 -18.34 -0.32
N VAL A 278 8.10 -18.05 -1.25
CA VAL A 278 8.45 -17.44 -2.54
C VAL A 278 9.16 -16.11 -2.30
N ASN A 279 8.61 -15.25 -1.43
CA ASN A 279 9.21 -13.97 -1.09
C ASN A 279 10.60 -14.11 -0.45
N MET A 280 10.75 -15.04 0.50
CA MET A 280 12.07 -15.30 1.10
C MET A 280 13.08 -15.80 0.06
N LEU A 281 12.67 -16.69 -0.85
CA LEU A 281 13.55 -17.21 -1.90
C LEU A 281 13.91 -16.13 -2.93
N LEU A 282 12.99 -15.22 -3.26
CA LEU A 282 13.30 -14.04 -4.07
C LEU A 282 14.34 -13.16 -3.39
N GLU A 283 14.26 -12.95 -2.07
CA GLU A 283 15.30 -12.22 -1.34
C GLU A 283 16.65 -12.96 -1.36
N ILE A 284 16.66 -14.27 -1.15
CA ILE A 284 17.88 -15.10 -1.27
C ILE A 284 18.48 -15.00 -2.68
N GLN A 285 17.62 -14.97 -3.71
CA GLN A 285 18.03 -14.77 -5.10
C GLN A 285 18.68 -13.39 -5.30
N THR A 286 18.08 -12.31 -4.78
CA THR A 286 18.65 -10.95 -4.89
C THR A 286 20.01 -10.83 -4.20
N MET A 287 20.26 -11.65 -3.17
CA MET A 287 21.56 -11.75 -2.49
C MET A 287 22.56 -12.67 -3.23
N ASN A 288 22.19 -13.24 -4.38
CA ASN A 288 22.98 -14.22 -5.14
C ASN A 288 23.40 -15.47 -4.34
N LEU A 289 22.54 -15.89 -3.40
CA LEU A 289 22.77 -17.05 -2.54
C LEU A 289 22.15 -18.35 -3.08
N LEU A 290 21.23 -18.26 -4.05
CA LEU A 290 20.62 -19.40 -4.75
C LEU A 290 21.48 -19.91 -5.92
N ARG A 291 22.68 -20.40 -5.62
CA ARG A 291 23.60 -20.95 -6.65
C ARG A 291 23.29 -22.39 -7.03
N ASP A 292 22.66 -23.15 -6.13
CA ASP A 292 22.25 -24.54 -6.33
C ASP A 292 20.92 -24.81 -5.60
N SER A 293 20.48 -26.06 -5.56
CA SER A 293 19.21 -26.45 -4.92
C SER A 293 19.28 -26.53 -3.38
N LYS A 294 20.44 -26.39 -2.75
CA LYS A 294 20.59 -26.59 -1.30
C LYS A 294 19.91 -25.51 -0.47
N PRO A 295 20.00 -24.20 -0.78
CA PRO A 295 19.30 -23.19 0.00
C PRO A 295 17.77 -23.35 -0.08
N ILE A 296 17.25 -23.79 -1.23
CA ILE A 296 15.82 -24.13 -1.40
C ILE A 296 15.44 -25.24 -0.42
N LEU A 297 16.22 -26.32 -0.38
CA LEU A 297 16.02 -27.41 0.57
C LEU A 297 16.08 -26.94 2.02
N SER A 298 17.04 -26.09 2.36
CA SER A 298 17.16 -25.51 3.70
C SER A 298 15.91 -24.73 4.08
N CYS A 299 15.39 -23.89 3.18
CA CYS A 299 14.19 -23.09 3.42
C CYS A 299 12.96 -23.97 3.65
N ILE A 300 12.72 -24.95 2.76
CA ILE A 300 11.60 -25.89 2.91
C ILE A 300 11.71 -26.63 4.24
N SER A 301 12.87 -27.21 4.53
CA SER A 301 13.12 -28.00 5.73
C SER A 301 12.87 -27.20 7.00
N LEU A 302 13.41 -25.98 7.09
CA LEU A 302 13.19 -25.12 8.25
C LEU A 302 11.74 -24.64 8.35
N HIS A 303 11.08 -24.33 7.24
CA HIS A 303 9.66 -23.93 7.27
C HIS A 303 8.76 -25.05 7.80
N GLN A 304 9.04 -26.30 7.40
CA GLN A 304 8.30 -27.48 7.86
C GLN A 304 8.55 -27.75 9.35
N GLN A 305 9.80 -27.61 9.81
CA GLN A 305 10.18 -27.84 11.20
C GLN A 305 9.77 -26.68 12.13
N MET A 306 9.72 -25.46 11.61
CA MET A 306 9.48 -24.23 12.35
C MET A 306 8.32 -23.44 11.71
N PRO A 307 7.05 -23.75 12.03
CA PRO A 307 5.90 -22.99 11.55
C PRO A 307 5.93 -21.50 11.93
N TYR A 308 6.76 -21.13 12.91
CA TYR A 308 6.97 -19.76 13.38
C TYR A 308 8.20 -19.07 12.73
N LEU A 309 8.83 -19.66 11.71
CA LEU A 309 9.99 -19.10 11.00
C LEU A 309 9.70 -17.68 10.48
N MET A 310 8.51 -17.46 9.90
CA MET A 310 8.12 -16.14 9.42
C MET A 310 7.90 -15.14 10.55
N SER A 311 7.51 -15.58 11.75
CA SER A 311 7.46 -14.70 12.92
C SER A 311 8.85 -14.22 13.34
N LEU A 312 9.87 -15.08 13.22
CA LEU A 312 11.28 -14.69 13.44
C LEU A 312 11.76 -13.71 12.36
N TYR A 313 11.38 -13.94 11.11
CA TYR A 313 11.71 -13.02 10.02
C TYR A 313 11.06 -11.63 10.21
N ASN A 314 9.79 -11.59 10.60
CA ASN A 314 9.02 -10.35 10.71
C ASN A 314 9.42 -9.46 11.91
N VAL A 315 9.90 -10.05 13.01
CA VAL A 315 10.35 -9.26 14.19
C VAL A 315 11.67 -8.53 13.93
N LEU A 316 12.42 -8.93 12.89
CA LEU A 316 13.72 -8.36 12.56
C LEU A 316 13.61 -7.19 11.60
N LEU A 317 14.48 -6.19 11.80
CA LEU A 317 14.75 -5.13 10.83
C LEU A 317 15.57 -5.68 9.64
N VAL A 318 15.73 -4.88 8.59
CA VAL A 318 16.39 -5.26 7.33
C VAL A 318 17.74 -5.97 7.53
N ASP A 319 18.66 -5.41 8.32
CA ASP A 319 19.98 -6.03 8.62
C ASP A 319 19.83 -7.39 9.35
N GLY A 320 18.88 -7.49 10.27
CA GLY A 320 18.57 -8.74 10.97
C GLY A 320 18.00 -9.81 10.03
N ARG A 321 17.15 -9.41 9.07
CA ARG A 321 16.56 -10.30 8.06
C ARG A 321 17.62 -10.88 7.13
N VAL A 322 18.59 -10.07 6.70
CA VAL A 322 19.74 -10.54 5.91
C VAL A 322 20.52 -11.61 6.69
N LYS A 323 20.81 -11.37 7.96
CA LYS A 323 21.52 -12.34 8.82
C LYS A 323 20.71 -13.60 9.08
N LEU A 324 19.38 -13.48 9.21
CA LEU A 324 18.49 -14.63 9.31
C LEU A 324 18.52 -15.46 8.03
N ILE A 325 18.39 -14.83 6.87
CA ILE A 325 18.48 -15.48 5.56
C ILE A 325 19.82 -16.22 5.43
N GLN A 326 20.94 -15.58 5.74
CA GLN A 326 22.25 -16.24 5.72
C GLN A 326 22.27 -17.45 6.67
N SER A 327 21.65 -17.34 7.85
CA SER A 327 21.56 -18.45 8.81
C SER A 327 20.70 -19.59 8.28
N VAL A 328 19.59 -19.31 7.57
CA VAL A 328 18.77 -20.32 6.88
C VAL A 328 19.64 -21.09 5.88
N VAL A 329 20.38 -20.38 5.03
CA VAL A 329 21.23 -21.03 4.01
C VAL A 329 22.35 -21.85 4.64
N GLU A 330 23.10 -21.28 5.59
CA GLU A 330 24.24 -21.92 6.26
C GLU A 330 23.86 -23.08 7.19
N SER A 331 22.61 -23.13 7.64
CA SER A 331 22.12 -24.23 8.48
C SER A 331 21.99 -25.55 7.73
N GLY A 332 21.85 -25.51 6.39
CA GLY A 332 21.56 -26.71 5.60
C GLY A 332 20.19 -27.33 5.89
N GLY A 333 19.25 -26.59 6.50
CA GLY A 333 17.93 -27.10 6.86
C GLY A 333 17.84 -27.73 8.25
N ASP A 334 18.92 -27.69 9.02
CA ASP A 334 18.98 -28.19 10.40
C ASP A 334 18.53 -27.12 11.39
N MET A 335 17.47 -27.41 12.15
CA MET A 335 16.86 -26.47 13.10
C MET A 335 17.82 -26.04 14.21
N GLU A 336 18.59 -26.97 14.79
CA GLU A 336 19.51 -26.64 15.89
C GLU A 336 20.62 -25.70 15.42
N ARG A 337 21.23 -26.02 14.28
CA ARG A 337 22.27 -25.23 13.64
C ARG A 337 21.73 -23.87 13.22
N PHE A 338 20.51 -23.81 12.70
CA PHE A 338 19.84 -22.55 12.38
C PHE A 338 19.70 -21.66 13.61
N ILE A 339 19.15 -22.18 14.73
CA ILE A 339 18.98 -21.43 15.97
C ILE A 339 20.34 -20.94 16.49
N LYS A 340 21.37 -21.81 16.48
CA LYS A 340 22.74 -21.45 16.87
C LYS A 340 23.29 -20.30 16.04
N LEU A 341 23.19 -20.37 14.72
CA LEU A 341 23.66 -19.33 13.81
C LEU A 341 22.88 -18.02 13.98
N LEU A 342 21.55 -18.10 14.05
CA LEU A 342 20.68 -16.94 14.17
C LEU A 342 20.95 -16.16 15.46
N ILE A 343 20.93 -16.83 16.62
CA ILE A 343 21.15 -16.15 17.91
C ILE A 343 22.59 -15.64 18.05
N THR A 344 23.56 -16.29 17.42
CA THR A 344 24.95 -15.79 17.41
C THR A 344 25.10 -14.53 16.57
N LYS A 345 24.50 -14.49 15.38
CA LYS A 345 24.56 -13.33 14.47
C LYS A 345 23.64 -12.18 14.89
N VAL A 346 22.52 -12.51 15.54
CA VAL A 346 21.47 -11.58 15.97
C VAL A 346 21.08 -11.87 17.42
N PRO A 347 21.92 -11.50 18.41
CA PRO A 347 21.70 -11.83 19.82
C PRO A 347 20.60 -10.95 20.45
N GLN A 348 19.34 -11.23 20.10
CA GLN A 348 18.17 -10.49 20.57
C GLN A 348 17.26 -11.33 21.47
N LYS A 349 16.75 -10.70 22.53
CA LYS A 349 15.84 -11.32 23.51
C LYS A 349 14.52 -11.78 22.87
N ASP A 350 13.99 -11.00 21.92
CA ASP A 350 12.68 -11.26 21.34
C ASP A 350 12.67 -12.51 20.45
N LEU A 351 13.79 -12.84 19.79
CA LEU A 351 13.93 -14.09 19.05
C LEU A 351 13.83 -15.31 19.98
N ILE A 352 14.55 -15.30 21.11
CA ILE A 352 14.48 -16.37 22.10
C ILE A 352 13.07 -16.49 22.67
N LYS A 353 12.40 -15.36 22.92
CA LYS A 353 11.02 -15.35 23.41
C LYS A 353 10.08 -16.05 22.44
N ILE A 354 10.15 -15.74 21.14
CA ILE A 354 9.31 -16.38 20.11
C ILE A 354 9.57 -17.89 20.07
N ILE A 355 10.86 -18.30 20.06
CA ILE A 355 11.25 -19.72 20.05
C ILE A 355 10.66 -20.45 21.27
N LEU A 356 10.86 -19.94 22.48
CA LEU A 356 10.40 -20.57 23.73
C LEU A 356 8.87 -20.60 23.89
N GLN A 357 8.16 -19.67 23.26
CA GLN A 357 6.69 -19.60 23.31
C GLN A 357 6.01 -20.47 22.26
N SER A 358 6.67 -20.68 21.12
CA SER A 358 6.09 -21.37 19.96
C SER A 358 6.33 -22.87 19.99
N GLU A 359 7.44 -23.32 20.59
CA GLU A 359 7.73 -24.74 20.69
C GLU A 359 6.97 -25.40 21.84
N THR A 360 5.97 -26.20 21.49
CA THR A 360 5.03 -26.80 22.43
C THR A 360 5.60 -27.99 23.21
N LEU A 361 6.65 -28.65 22.72
CA LEU A 361 7.36 -29.75 23.38
C LEU A 361 8.67 -30.03 22.63
N GLN A 362 9.85 -29.90 23.29
CA GLN A 362 10.97 -30.86 23.24
C GLN A 362 12.23 -30.28 23.91
N ASP A 363 12.93 -31.13 24.65
CA ASP A 363 14.19 -30.85 25.37
C ASP A 363 15.33 -30.36 24.45
N GLN A 364 15.18 -30.50 23.13
CA GLN A 364 16.24 -30.30 22.15
C GLN A 364 16.59 -28.83 21.92
N THR A 365 15.60 -27.96 21.68
CA THR A 365 15.85 -26.51 21.52
C THR A 365 16.32 -25.85 22.81
N VAL A 366 15.78 -26.32 23.94
CA VAL A 366 16.24 -25.92 25.27
C VAL A 366 17.71 -26.30 25.45
N LYS A 367 18.09 -27.54 25.10
CA LYS A 367 19.47 -28.02 25.16
C LYS A 367 20.38 -27.17 24.27
N VAL A 368 19.95 -26.82 23.06
CA VAL A 368 20.68 -25.89 22.18
C VAL A 368 20.94 -24.55 22.86
N LEU A 369 19.93 -23.93 23.48
CA LEU A 369 20.09 -22.66 24.18
C LEU A 369 21.02 -22.78 25.41
N VAL A 370 20.98 -23.90 26.13
CA VAL A 370 21.87 -24.18 27.26
C VAL A 370 23.32 -24.34 26.77
N ASP A 371 23.55 -25.13 25.72
CA ASP A 371 24.87 -25.33 25.11
C ASP A 371 25.46 -23.99 24.63
N MET A 372 24.64 -23.16 23.99
CA MET A 372 25.04 -21.81 23.58
C MET A 372 25.39 -20.91 24.76
N ALA A 373 24.63 -20.97 25.85
CA ALA A 373 24.92 -20.19 27.05
C ALA A 373 26.23 -20.65 27.72
N ILE A 374 26.50 -21.96 27.73
CA ILE A 374 27.78 -22.52 28.22
C ILE A 374 28.93 -21.97 27.38
N GLU A 375 28.80 -22.01 26.06
CA GLU A 375 29.86 -21.53 25.16
C GLU A 375 30.07 -20.02 25.30
N ALA A 376 29.00 -19.24 25.38
CA ALA A 376 29.06 -17.80 25.58
C ALA A 376 29.65 -17.41 26.95
N LYS A 377 29.48 -18.25 27.99
CA LYS A 377 30.12 -18.07 29.29
C LYS A 377 31.64 -18.32 29.22
N LYS A 378 32.09 -19.29 28.42
CA LYS A 378 33.52 -19.57 28.18
C LYS A 378 34.17 -18.49 27.32
N GLN A 379 33.51 -18.10 26.23
CA GLN A 379 33.99 -17.11 25.27
C GLN A 379 33.34 -15.76 25.51
N LYS A 380 33.88 -14.98 26.46
CA LYS A 380 33.31 -13.67 26.85
C LYS A 380 33.20 -12.66 25.71
N SER A 381 34.01 -12.80 24.66
CA SER A 381 34.01 -11.96 23.45
C SER A 381 32.91 -12.32 22.43
N SER A 382 32.19 -13.44 22.62
CA SER A 382 31.10 -13.82 21.72
C SER A 382 29.95 -12.81 21.78
N PRO A 383 29.37 -12.38 20.64
CA PRO A 383 28.20 -11.49 20.62
C PRO A 383 27.03 -12.02 21.47
N ALA A 384 26.86 -13.34 21.55
CA ALA A 384 25.83 -13.99 22.35
C ALA A 384 26.05 -13.87 23.88
N SER A 385 27.28 -13.63 24.34
CA SER A 385 27.62 -13.40 25.76
C SER A 385 26.84 -12.24 26.35
N HIS A 386 26.64 -11.17 25.58
CA HIS A 386 25.85 -10.01 26.00
C HIS A 386 24.36 -10.32 26.20
N LEU A 387 23.86 -11.42 25.66
CA LEU A 387 22.47 -11.86 25.82
C LEU A 387 22.33 -12.77 27.04
N PHE A 388 23.13 -13.86 27.10
CA PHE A 388 23.00 -14.88 28.13
C PHE A 388 23.45 -14.42 29.53
N ASN A 389 24.38 -13.46 29.62
CA ASN A 389 24.89 -12.94 30.89
C ASN A 389 24.08 -11.76 31.47
N LYS A 390 22.81 -11.57 31.07
CA LYS A 390 21.94 -10.49 31.58
C LYS A 390 20.77 -10.99 32.43
N LEU A 391 20.34 -10.17 33.39
CA LEU A 391 19.18 -10.48 34.27
C LEU A 391 17.88 -10.54 33.48
N SER A 392 17.82 -9.82 32.37
CA SER A 392 16.71 -9.90 31.42
C SER A 392 16.56 -11.28 30.78
N PHE A 393 17.65 -12.03 30.59
CA PHE A 393 17.61 -13.42 30.09
C PHE A 393 17.16 -14.39 31.19
N PHE A 394 17.67 -14.25 32.42
CA PHE A 394 17.18 -15.02 33.56
C PHE A 394 15.67 -14.84 33.75
N ASN A 395 15.18 -13.59 33.74
CA ASN A 395 13.75 -13.31 33.83
C ASN A 395 12.97 -13.89 32.64
N LEU A 396 13.52 -13.86 31.42
CA LEU A 396 12.88 -14.48 30.25
C LEU A 396 12.66 -15.98 30.45
N ILE A 397 13.66 -16.70 30.95
CA ILE A 397 13.56 -18.14 31.20
C ILE A 397 12.54 -18.44 32.31
N VAL A 398 12.51 -17.63 33.38
CA VAL A 398 11.49 -17.77 34.42
C VAL A 398 10.09 -17.53 33.87
N ASP A 399 9.88 -16.46 33.09
CA ASP A 399 8.58 -16.14 32.50
C ASP A 399 8.14 -17.23 31.50
N ALA A 400 9.07 -17.76 30.71
CA ALA A 400 8.82 -18.88 29.80
C ALA A 400 8.44 -20.15 30.57
N ALA A 401 9.12 -20.45 31.68
CA ALA A 401 8.80 -21.60 32.53
C ALA A 401 7.40 -21.48 33.16
N ILE A 402 7.01 -20.27 33.57
CA ILE A 402 5.66 -19.97 34.07
C ILE A 402 4.62 -20.18 32.98
N TYR A 403 4.84 -19.60 31.79
CA TYR A 403 3.95 -19.72 30.65
C TYR A 403 3.75 -21.19 30.26
N GLN A 404 4.84 -21.93 30.03
CA GLN A 404 4.78 -23.35 29.65
C GLN A 404 4.11 -24.20 30.72
N ARG A 405 4.39 -23.95 32.01
CA ARG A 405 3.72 -24.65 33.12
C ARG A 405 2.22 -24.39 33.13
N SER A 406 1.80 -23.13 32.95
CA SER A 406 0.39 -22.75 32.92
C SER A 406 -0.36 -23.45 31.78
N LYS A 407 0.26 -23.56 30.60
CA LYS A 407 -0.30 -24.26 29.43
C LYS A 407 -0.35 -25.77 29.64
N LYS A 408 0.76 -26.39 30.08
CA LYS A 408 0.86 -27.85 30.26
C LYS A 408 -0.08 -28.37 31.35
N LEU A 409 -0.17 -27.67 32.48
CA LEU A 409 -0.99 -28.07 33.63
C LEU A 409 -2.39 -27.46 33.63
N LYS A 410 -2.73 -26.67 32.59
CA LYS A 410 -4.02 -25.96 32.47
C LYS A 410 -4.40 -25.21 33.77
N CYS A 411 -3.43 -24.58 34.41
CA CYS A 411 -3.62 -23.82 35.64
C CYS A 411 -3.46 -22.31 35.41
N SER A 412 -3.94 -21.49 36.36
CA SER A 412 -3.75 -20.04 36.29
C SER A 412 -2.26 -19.67 36.26
N VAL A 413 -1.95 -18.55 35.59
CA VAL A 413 -0.58 -18.00 35.51
C VAL A 413 -0.02 -17.75 36.91
N GLU A 414 -0.85 -17.27 37.84
CA GLU A 414 -0.43 -16.99 39.21
C GLU A 414 -0.05 -18.26 39.99
N ASN A 415 -0.81 -19.35 39.82
CA ASN A 415 -0.46 -20.64 40.43
C ASN A 415 0.83 -21.22 39.82
N ALA A 416 0.99 -21.12 38.49
CA ALA A 416 2.23 -21.51 37.84
C ALA A 416 3.42 -20.69 38.36
N LYS A 417 3.27 -19.37 38.48
CA LYS A 417 4.26 -18.45 39.04
C LYS A 417 4.66 -18.84 40.45
N GLN A 418 3.71 -18.99 41.37
CA GLN A 418 3.99 -19.39 42.75
C GLN A 418 4.78 -20.71 42.82
N LYS A 419 4.45 -21.70 41.98
CA LYS A 419 5.16 -22.99 41.96
C LYS A 419 6.57 -22.88 41.38
N ILE A 420 6.78 -22.09 40.33
CA ILE A 420 8.12 -21.87 39.74
C ILE A 420 9.00 -21.08 40.72
N GLU A 421 8.51 -19.97 41.25
CA GLU A 421 9.26 -19.09 42.16
C GLU A 421 9.61 -19.81 43.47
N SER A 422 8.66 -20.54 44.08
CA SER A 422 8.94 -21.37 45.26
C SER A 422 9.98 -22.47 44.98
N GLY A 423 9.96 -23.08 43.79
CA GLY A 423 10.98 -24.04 43.36
C GLY A 423 12.39 -23.44 43.31
N ILE A 424 12.51 -22.23 42.74
CA ILE A 424 13.79 -21.49 42.66
C ILE A 424 14.32 -21.14 44.06
N ILE A 425 13.46 -20.64 44.95
CA ILE A 425 13.86 -20.26 46.32
C ILE A 425 14.23 -21.50 47.15
N ASN A 426 13.48 -22.59 47.01
CA ASN A 426 13.84 -23.84 47.68
C ASN A 426 15.19 -24.38 47.17
N TYR A 427 15.50 -24.24 45.88
CA TYR A 427 16.82 -24.61 45.33
C TYR A 427 17.97 -23.80 45.95
N TYR A 428 17.76 -22.49 46.20
CA TYR A 428 18.73 -21.62 46.86
C TYR A 428 19.09 -22.12 48.27
N PHE A 429 18.10 -22.60 49.03
CA PHE A 429 18.29 -23.06 50.42
C PHE A 429 18.64 -24.56 50.56
N ASP A 430 18.17 -25.44 49.66
CA ASP A 430 18.32 -26.89 49.80
C ASP A 430 19.64 -27.45 49.24
N ASN A 431 20.74 -26.69 49.31
CA ASN A 431 22.05 -27.12 48.80
C ASN A 431 22.01 -27.59 47.33
N HIS A 432 21.30 -26.84 46.48
CA HIS A 432 21.22 -27.12 45.04
C HIS A 432 20.56 -28.45 44.67
N LYS A 433 19.62 -28.96 45.49
CA LYS A 433 18.82 -30.14 45.16
C LYS A 433 17.96 -29.90 43.90
N ARG A 434 18.40 -30.52 42.80
CA ARG A 434 17.87 -30.34 41.44
C ARG A 434 16.38 -30.66 41.30
N ASN A 435 15.86 -31.61 42.08
CA ASN A 435 14.46 -32.04 42.06
C ASN A 435 13.45 -30.97 42.53
N LYS A 436 13.93 -29.81 43.01
CA LYS A 436 13.09 -28.68 43.41
C LYS A 436 12.81 -27.69 42.27
N LEU A 437 13.63 -27.69 41.21
CA LEU A 437 13.46 -26.83 40.05
C LEU A 437 12.51 -27.45 39.03
N ALA A 438 11.79 -26.59 38.31
CA ALA A 438 10.95 -27.04 37.22
C ALA A 438 11.78 -27.27 35.94
N GLN A 439 11.41 -28.31 35.19
CA GLN A 439 12.01 -28.63 33.88
C GLN A 439 11.50 -27.72 32.74
N HIS A 440 10.45 -26.93 32.98
CA HIS A 440 9.88 -26.06 31.94
C HIS A 440 10.88 -25.00 31.48
N ALA A 441 10.93 -24.76 30.17
CA ALA A 441 11.84 -23.84 29.48
C ALA A 441 13.34 -24.03 29.82
N GLY A 442 13.75 -25.22 30.28
CA GLY A 442 15.14 -25.50 30.64
C GLY A 442 15.64 -24.83 31.91
N LEU A 443 14.73 -24.28 32.74
CA LEU A 443 15.11 -23.55 33.94
C LEU A 443 16.06 -24.39 34.82
N GLN A 444 15.74 -25.66 35.04
CA GLN A 444 16.60 -26.61 35.74
C GLN A 444 17.96 -26.79 35.05
N ASP A 445 17.99 -26.94 33.73
CA ASP A 445 19.21 -27.20 32.95
C ASP A 445 20.18 -26.01 32.99
N PHE A 446 19.68 -24.77 32.95
CA PHE A 446 20.52 -23.58 33.09
C PHE A 446 21.17 -23.47 34.48
N PHE A 447 20.51 -23.95 35.54
CA PHE A 447 21.13 -24.04 36.87
C PHE A 447 22.16 -25.18 36.93
N ILE A 448 21.88 -26.34 36.33
CA ILE A 448 22.82 -27.48 36.26
C ILE A 448 24.08 -27.10 35.49
N ALA A 449 23.93 -26.37 34.39
CA ALA A 449 25.02 -25.84 33.58
C ALA A 449 25.78 -24.68 34.25
N ASN A 450 25.39 -24.28 35.46
CA ASN A 450 25.95 -23.16 36.21
C ASN A 450 25.90 -21.83 35.43
N ILE A 451 24.92 -21.66 34.54
CA ILE A 451 24.64 -20.38 33.87
C ILE A 451 23.93 -19.45 34.85
N PHE A 452 22.91 -19.99 35.52
CA PHE A 452 22.26 -19.35 36.66
C PHE A 452 22.90 -19.82 37.96
N SER A 453 23.05 -18.90 38.90
CA SER A 453 23.70 -19.08 40.21
C SER A 453 22.94 -18.33 41.29
N ASN A 454 23.31 -18.50 42.55
CA ASN A 454 22.67 -17.84 43.69
C ASN A 454 22.67 -16.31 43.56
N ALA A 455 23.73 -15.72 43.00
CA ALA A 455 23.79 -14.28 42.74
C ALA A 455 22.66 -13.78 41.82
N TRP A 456 22.12 -14.63 40.93
CA TRP A 456 20.96 -14.28 40.09
C TRP A 456 19.66 -14.26 40.89
N ILE A 457 19.53 -15.20 41.83
CA ILE A 457 18.39 -15.29 42.74
C ILE A 457 18.39 -14.07 43.67
N GLU A 458 19.54 -13.73 44.24
CA GLU A 458 19.73 -12.53 45.08
C GLU A 458 19.51 -11.21 44.34
N LYS A 459 19.80 -11.16 43.04
CA LYS A 459 19.47 -10.00 42.20
C LYS A 459 17.97 -9.89 41.87
N LYS A 460 17.25 -11.02 41.83
CA LYS A 460 15.82 -11.06 41.52
C LYS A 460 14.95 -10.84 42.76
N TYR A 461 15.35 -11.39 43.91
CA TYR A 461 14.59 -11.34 45.16
C TYR A 461 15.36 -10.55 46.20
N THR A 462 14.66 -9.64 46.89
CA THR A 462 15.29 -8.82 47.93
C THR A 462 15.73 -9.69 49.13
N PRO A 463 16.79 -9.31 49.86
CA PRO A 463 17.22 -10.02 51.07
C PRO A 463 16.08 -10.19 52.09
N ARG A 464 15.26 -9.14 52.24
CA ARG A 464 14.05 -9.17 53.08
C ARG A 464 13.09 -10.30 52.68
N PHE A 465 12.80 -10.42 51.39
CA PHE A 465 11.86 -11.44 50.89
C PHE A 465 12.39 -12.85 51.07
N LEU A 466 13.70 -13.08 50.82
CA LEU A 466 14.33 -14.39 51.02
C LEU A 466 14.29 -14.81 52.50
N LEU A 467 14.59 -13.89 53.41
CA LEU A 467 14.51 -14.13 54.85
C LEU A 467 13.06 -14.37 55.30
N ALA A 468 12.09 -13.59 54.80
CA ALA A 468 10.67 -13.77 55.10
C ALA A 468 10.18 -15.15 54.65
N TYR A 469 10.57 -15.59 53.45
CA TYR A 469 10.23 -16.91 52.93
C TYR A 469 10.87 -18.04 53.77
N ALA A 470 12.15 -17.90 54.16
CA ALA A 470 12.84 -18.86 55.02
C ALA A 470 12.13 -19.00 56.38
N VAL A 471 11.81 -17.88 57.04
CA VAL A 471 11.07 -17.86 58.30
C VAL A 471 9.68 -18.46 58.14
N ALA A 472 8.95 -18.14 57.08
CA ALA A 472 7.63 -18.72 56.81
C ALA A 472 7.67 -20.24 56.64
N LYS A 473 8.69 -20.77 55.94
CA LYS A 473 8.90 -22.21 55.79
C LYS A 473 9.30 -22.87 57.11
N PHE A 474 10.16 -22.23 57.89
CA PHE A 474 10.54 -22.72 59.21
C PHE A 474 9.34 -22.84 60.16
N ILE A 475 8.43 -21.86 60.12
CA ILE A 475 7.20 -21.85 60.93
C ILE A 475 6.20 -22.92 60.45
N SER A 476 6.04 -23.11 59.13
CA SER A 476 4.97 -23.95 58.56
C SER A 476 5.34 -25.39 58.22
N ALA A 477 6.62 -25.69 57.96
CA ALA A 477 7.06 -26.98 57.43
C ALA A 477 7.81 -27.79 58.49
N LYS A 478 7.57 -29.12 58.50
CA LYS A 478 8.29 -30.05 59.38
C LYS A 478 9.71 -30.41 58.89
N ASN A 479 10.05 -30.07 57.63
CA ASN A 479 11.34 -30.36 57.00
C ASN A 479 11.93 -29.08 56.41
N PHE A 480 13.10 -28.67 56.89
CA PHE A 480 13.87 -27.51 56.42
C PHE A 480 15.35 -27.90 56.26
N SER A 481 16.05 -27.22 55.36
CA SER A 481 17.47 -27.48 55.09
C SER A 481 18.38 -26.77 56.09
N LEU A 482 19.56 -27.36 56.35
CA LEU A 482 20.57 -26.76 57.23
C LEU A 482 21.01 -25.36 56.77
N ALA A 483 21.05 -25.10 55.45
CA ALA A 483 21.40 -23.77 54.95
C ALA A 483 20.31 -22.73 55.20
N MET A 484 19.02 -23.12 55.16
CA MET A 484 17.92 -22.25 55.57
C MET A 484 18.01 -21.90 57.05
N ILE A 485 18.31 -22.90 57.90
CA ILE A 485 18.53 -22.69 59.33
C ILE A 485 19.70 -21.72 59.55
N ALA A 486 20.85 -21.98 58.93
CA ALA A 486 22.02 -21.11 59.03
C ALA A 486 21.74 -19.68 58.57
N HIS A 487 20.98 -19.51 57.48
CA HIS A 487 20.57 -18.19 56.99
C HIS A 487 19.67 -17.44 57.98
N ILE A 488 18.73 -18.14 58.63
CA ILE A 488 17.91 -17.57 59.70
C ILE A 488 18.78 -17.21 60.91
N GLN A 489 19.72 -18.08 61.32
CA GLN A 489 20.60 -17.85 62.47
C GLN A 489 21.55 -16.66 62.26
N SER A 490 22.06 -16.47 61.05
CA SER A 490 23.02 -15.41 60.73
C SER A 490 22.37 -14.05 60.42
N SER A 491 21.05 -13.97 60.39
CA SER A 491 20.32 -12.74 60.02
C SER A 491 19.96 -11.91 61.23
N ASP A 492 20.11 -10.59 61.13
CA ASP A 492 19.67 -9.66 62.16
C ASP A 492 18.19 -9.26 62.01
N ALA A 493 17.65 -8.60 63.04
CA ALA A 493 16.27 -8.15 63.07
C ALA A 493 16.02 -6.81 62.33
N SER A 494 17.01 -6.21 61.67
CA SER A 494 16.89 -4.87 61.06
C SER A 494 15.86 -4.82 59.92
N LEU A 495 15.60 -5.96 59.28
CA LEU A 495 14.65 -6.10 58.17
C LEU A 495 13.20 -6.37 58.63
N VAL A 496 12.97 -6.57 59.94
CA VAL A 496 11.68 -6.95 60.51
C VAL A 496 10.78 -5.72 60.65
N ASN A 497 9.67 -5.71 59.92
CA ASN A 497 8.60 -4.73 60.03
C ASN A 497 7.25 -5.36 59.67
N GLU A 498 6.19 -4.55 59.62
CA GLU A 498 4.87 -5.07 59.26
C GLU A 498 4.81 -5.69 57.85
N VAL A 499 5.61 -5.20 56.89
CA VAL A 499 5.68 -5.75 55.52
C VAL A 499 6.34 -7.12 55.53
N PHE A 500 7.43 -7.28 56.28
CA PHE A 500 8.11 -8.56 56.48
C PHE A 500 7.19 -9.62 57.11
N LEU A 501 6.42 -9.24 58.15
CA LEU A 501 5.43 -10.14 58.74
C LEU A 501 4.33 -10.53 57.73
N ASN A 502 3.86 -9.59 56.90
CA ASN A 502 2.88 -9.90 55.85
C ASN A 502 3.46 -10.86 54.79
N GLU A 503 4.73 -10.69 54.41
CA GLU A 503 5.44 -11.62 53.51
C GLU A 503 5.57 -13.02 54.13
N ILE A 504 5.83 -13.12 55.45
CA ILE A 504 5.84 -14.40 56.17
C ILE A 504 4.47 -15.05 56.13
N LEU A 505 3.42 -14.31 56.48
CA LEU A 505 2.06 -14.84 56.57
C LEU A 505 1.49 -15.24 55.21
N PHE A 506 1.85 -14.52 54.14
CA PHE A 506 1.50 -14.92 52.77
C PHE A 506 2.11 -16.29 52.41
N ASN A 507 3.28 -16.61 52.95
CA ASN A 507 3.98 -17.87 52.70
C ASN A 507 3.80 -18.95 53.80
N CYS A 508 3.19 -18.63 54.96
CA CYS A 508 2.81 -19.57 56.02
C CYS A 508 1.30 -19.89 55.96
N PRO A 509 0.89 -21.10 55.54
CA PRO A 509 -0.49 -21.55 55.68
C PRO A 509 -0.76 -22.02 57.13
N CYS A 510 -0.56 -21.15 58.11
CA CYS A 510 -0.84 -21.41 59.52
C CYS A 510 -2.37 -21.51 59.72
N GLU A 511 -2.93 -22.65 60.15
CA GLU A 511 -4.39 -22.87 60.22
C GLU A 511 -5.06 -22.28 61.48
N ASN A 512 -4.25 -22.04 62.51
CA ASN A 512 -4.69 -21.54 63.81
C ASN A 512 -3.54 -20.77 64.49
N PRO A 513 -3.85 -19.91 65.47
CA PRO A 513 -2.82 -19.08 66.08
C PRO A 513 -1.82 -19.91 66.91
N ARG A 514 -2.22 -21.07 67.45
CA ARG A 514 -1.31 -21.96 68.17
C ARG A 514 -0.15 -22.37 67.26
N GLU A 515 -0.41 -22.78 66.02
CA GLU A 515 0.65 -23.14 65.05
C GLU A 515 1.65 -22.01 64.80
N LEU A 516 1.17 -20.77 64.61
CA LEU A 516 2.05 -19.61 64.45
C LEU A 516 2.93 -19.40 65.68
N PHE A 517 2.35 -19.42 66.89
CA PHE A 517 3.11 -19.19 68.12
C PHE A 517 4.02 -20.37 68.47
N ALA A 518 3.66 -21.61 68.12
CA ALA A 518 4.54 -22.76 68.24
C ALA A 518 5.73 -22.66 67.28
N GLY A 519 5.51 -22.16 66.06
CA GLY A 519 6.59 -21.86 65.12
C GLY A 519 7.47 -20.68 65.58
N LEU A 520 6.89 -19.64 66.18
CA LEU A 520 7.64 -18.54 66.79
C LEU A 520 8.42 -19.00 68.04
N HIS A 521 7.90 -19.95 68.82
CA HIS A 521 8.64 -20.58 69.91
C HIS A 521 9.87 -21.32 69.38
N ALA A 522 9.68 -22.13 68.33
CA ALA A 522 10.79 -22.80 67.67
C ALA A 522 11.80 -21.79 67.08
N LEU A 523 11.32 -20.67 66.52
CA LEU A 523 12.18 -19.61 66.01
C LEU A 523 12.94 -18.93 67.15
N ASN A 524 12.32 -18.73 68.30
CA ASN A 524 12.93 -18.15 69.49
C ASN A 524 14.08 -19.01 70.03
N GLN A 525 14.02 -20.32 69.83
CA GLN A 525 15.14 -21.23 70.14
C GLN A 525 16.25 -21.16 69.09
N LEU A 526 15.96 -20.68 67.87
CA LEU A 526 16.90 -20.66 66.76
C LEU A 526 17.58 -19.30 66.54
N ASN A 527 16.81 -18.22 66.52
CA ASN A 527 17.25 -16.83 66.43
C ASN A 527 16.35 -15.97 67.34
N LEU A 528 16.91 -15.62 68.50
CA LEU A 528 16.22 -14.87 69.55
C LEU A 528 15.81 -13.47 69.08
N GLU A 529 16.69 -12.75 68.39
CA GLU A 529 16.45 -11.38 67.95
C GLU A 529 15.29 -11.30 66.94
N LEU A 530 15.27 -12.19 65.94
CA LEU A 530 14.18 -12.27 64.96
C LEU A 530 12.85 -12.62 65.62
N ALA A 531 12.85 -13.60 66.52
CA ALA A 531 11.64 -14.00 67.23
C ALA A 531 11.10 -12.87 68.12
N GLN A 532 11.98 -12.17 68.85
CA GLN A 532 11.61 -11.03 69.69
C GLN A 532 11.10 -9.84 68.88
N ALA A 533 11.64 -9.59 67.69
CA ALA A 533 11.14 -8.54 66.81
C ALA A 533 9.77 -8.90 66.18
N LEU A 534 9.53 -10.19 65.89
CA LEU A 534 8.28 -10.68 65.31
C LEU A 534 7.15 -10.84 66.34
N LEU A 535 7.48 -11.20 67.58
CA LEU A 535 6.50 -11.51 68.63
C LEU A 535 5.49 -10.36 68.87
N PRO A 536 5.92 -9.10 69.07
CA PRO A 536 5.00 -7.97 69.30
C PRO A 536 4.11 -7.72 68.09
N LEU A 537 4.64 -7.89 66.88
CA LEU A 537 3.88 -7.72 65.63
C LEU A 537 2.82 -8.82 65.47
N ALA A 538 3.17 -10.07 65.77
CA ALA A 538 2.25 -11.21 65.75
C ALA A 538 1.17 -11.08 66.83
N ILE A 539 1.53 -10.66 68.05
CA ILE A 539 0.60 -10.40 69.16
C ILE A 539 -0.38 -9.28 68.78
N LYS A 540 0.11 -8.17 68.21
CA LYS A 540 -0.72 -7.04 67.76
C LYS A 540 -1.70 -7.46 66.66
N LYS A 541 -1.29 -8.38 65.78
CA LYS A 541 -2.10 -8.86 64.65
C LYS A 541 -2.91 -10.13 64.93
N ILE A 542 -2.77 -10.81 66.06
CA ILE A 542 -3.44 -12.11 66.29
C ILE A 542 -4.97 -12.04 66.14
N LYS A 543 -5.58 -10.98 66.69
CA LYS A 543 -7.03 -10.76 66.60
C LYS A 543 -7.45 -10.49 65.16
N LEU A 544 -6.63 -9.75 64.42
CA LEU A 544 -6.86 -9.43 63.01
C LEU A 544 -6.67 -10.67 62.10
N LEU A 545 -5.73 -11.55 62.43
CA LEU A 545 -5.34 -12.69 61.60
C LEU A 545 -6.19 -13.94 61.83
N PHE A 546 -6.57 -14.21 63.08
CA PHE A 546 -7.22 -15.47 63.46
C PHE A 546 -8.57 -15.30 64.16
N ASN A 547 -9.03 -14.06 64.37
CA ASN A 547 -10.23 -13.74 65.16
C ASN A 547 -10.21 -14.34 66.58
N VAL A 548 -9.02 -14.51 67.17
CA VAL A 548 -8.81 -15.01 68.54
C VAL A 548 -8.06 -13.95 69.35
N SER A 549 -8.51 -13.71 70.59
CA SER A 549 -7.79 -12.83 71.53
C SER A 549 -6.61 -13.55 72.18
N MET A 550 -5.56 -12.80 72.55
CA MET A 550 -4.42 -13.39 73.29
C MET A 550 -4.87 -14.10 74.57
N THR A 551 -5.78 -13.49 75.34
CA THR A 551 -6.31 -14.07 76.58
C THR A 551 -6.96 -15.43 76.33
N GLN A 552 -7.74 -15.54 75.25
CA GLN A 552 -8.43 -16.77 74.88
C GLN A 552 -7.46 -17.90 74.49
N LEU A 553 -6.42 -17.57 73.73
CA LEU A 553 -5.36 -18.51 73.38
C LEU A 553 -4.56 -18.96 74.62
N THR A 554 -4.27 -18.05 75.56
CA THR A 554 -3.61 -18.38 76.83
C THR A 554 -4.42 -19.37 77.65
N THR A 555 -5.74 -19.21 77.72
CA THR A 555 -6.62 -20.19 78.38
C THR A 555 -6.62 -21.54 77.68
N ASP A 556 -6.65 -21.57 76.34
CA ASP A 556 -6.63 -22.83 75.58
C ASP A 556 -5.31 -23.60 75.81
N VAL A 557 -4.18 -22.91 75.76
CA VAL A 557 -2.85 -23.50 76.03
C VAL A 557 -2.70 -23.92 77.50
N ALA A 558 -3.34 -23.21 78.44
CA ALA A 558 -3.36 -23.59 79.86
C ALA A 558 -4.08 -24.93 80.12
N LEU A 559 -5.04 -25.31 79.28
CA LEU A 559 -5.78 -26.59 79.34
C LEU A 559 -5.08 -27.74 78.59
N GLU A 560 -4.01 -27.46 77.85
CA GLU A 560 -3.21 -28.50 77.19
C GLU A 560 -2.43 -29.33 78.22
N LYS A 561 -2.06 -30.56 77.84
CA LYS A 561 -1.09 -31.36 78.60
C LYS A 561 0.22 -30.57 78.72
N SER A 562 0.90 -30.68 79.88
CA SER A 562 2.13 -29.95 80.16
C SER A 562 3.19 -30.18 79.07
N SER A 563 3.74 -29.09 78.52
CA SER A 563 4.78 -29.08 77.49
C SER A 563 5.66 -27.83 77.61
N GLU A 564 6.88 -27.85 77.06
CA GLU A 564 7.78 -26.69 77.06
C GLU A 564 7.15 -25.46 76.39
N PHE A 565 6.43 -25.68 75.28
CA PHE A 565 5.66 -24.63 74.60
C PHE A 565 4.63 -23.97 75.53
N LYS A 566 3.89 -24.78 76.31
CA LYS A 566 2.89 -24.28 77.26
C LYS A 566 3.53 -23.34 78.28
N TRP A 567 4.66 -23.74 78.86
CA TRP A 567 5.37 -22.93 79.85
C TRP A 567 5.94 -21.63 79.25
N TRP A 568 6.55 -21.70 78.07
CA TRP A 568 7.07 -20.53 77.35
C TRP A 568 5.95 -19.56 76.92
N PHE A 569 4.85 -20.07 76.40
CA PHE A 569 3.72 -19.25 75.96
C PHE A 569 3.03 -18.55 77.16
N ILE A 570 2.89 -19.25 78.29
CA ILE A 570 2.33 -18.70 79.52
C ILE A 570 3.29 -17.69 80.17
N SER A 571 4.61 -17.91 80.11
CA SER A 571 5.58 -16.94 80.66
C SER A 571 5.59 -15.63 79.88
N LEU A 572 5.49 -15.67 78.55
CA LEU A 572 5.35 -14.50 77.70
C LEU A 572 4.09 -13.67 77.99
N THR A 573 3.00 -14.35 78.34
CA THR A 573 1.70 -13.70 78.58
C THR A 573 1.52 -13.24 80.03
N ARG A 574 2.25 -13.83 81.00
CA ARG A 574 2.33 -13.34 82.39
C ARG A 574 3.04 -11.99 82.53
N VAL A 575 3.99 -11.66 81.65
CA VAL A 575 4.63 -10.33 81.61
C VAL A 575 3.66 -9.24 81.10
N ALA A 576 2.60 -9.62 80.37
CA ALA A 576 1.62 -8.70 79.80
C ALA A 576 0.28 -8.62 80.55
N GLN A 577 0.03 -9.47 81.57
CA GLN A 577 -1.24 -9.50 82.31
C GLN A 577 -1.01 -9.59 83.82
N SER A 578 -1.15 -8.45 84.49
CA SER A 578 -1.28 -8.33 85.94
C SER A 578 -2.72 -8.65 86.37
N LYS A 579 -3.08 -9.94 86.48
CA LYS A 579 -4.10 -10.47 87.42
C LYS A 579 -4.24 -12.01 87.31
N PRO A 580 -4.41 -12.74 88.43
CA PRO A 580 -4.68 -14.17 88.43
C PRO A 580 -6.15 -14.44 88.06
N VAL A 581 -6.39 -15.51 87.30
CA VAL A 581 -7.74 -15.98 86.93
C VAL A 581 -8.09 -17.16 87.82
N ASP A 582 -9.26 -17.10 88.48
CA ASP A 582 -9.81 -18.16 89.33
C ASP A 582 -10.04 -19.47 88.57
N ASN A 583 -9.83 -20.58 89.27
CA ASN A 583 -9.78 -21.95 88.76
C ASN A 583 -11.21 -22.49 88.49
N PRO A 584 -11.68 -22.64 87.23
CA PRO A 584 -13.02 -23.14 86.93
C PRO A 584 -13.07 -24.68 86.94
N ASP A 585 -14.26 -25.24 87.19
CA ASP A 585 -14.55 -26.68 87.14
C ASP A 585 -14.19 -27.31 85.76
N PRO A 586 -13.43 -28.43 85.70
CA PRO A 586 -12.99 -29.09 84.46
C PRO A 586 -14.12 -29.46 83.49
N GLN A 587 -15.30 -29.82 84.02
CA GLN A 587 -16.44 -30.21 83.18
C GLN A 587 -17.10 -28.98 82.54
N SER A 588 -17.19 -27.87 83.28
CA SER A 588 -17.58 -26.56 82.73
C SER A 588 -16.61 -26.07 81.62
N LEU A 589 -15.30 -26.33 81.79
CA LEU A 589 -14.26 -25.99 80.81
C LEU A 589 -14.35 -26.87 79.55
N LEU A 590 -14.69 -28.15 79.68
CA LEU A 590 -14.93 -29.06 78.54
C LEU A 590 -16.15 -28.64 77.72
N ILE A 591 -17.26 -28.28 78.39
CA ILE A 591 -18.45 -27.74 77.71
C ILE A 591 -18.15 -26.39 77.05
N GLN A 592 -17.40 -25.50 77.71
CA GLN A 592 -16.93 -24.25 77.11
C GLN A 592 -16.02 -24.48 75.90
N LYS A 593 -15.13 -25.49 75.96
CA LYS A 593 -14.27 -25.89 74.85
C LYS A 593 -15.08 -26.45 73.69
N ALA A 594 -16.08 -27.31 73.95
CA ALA A 594 -16.96 -27.84 72.91
C ALA A 594 -17.79 -26.73 72.23
N LYS A 595 -18.37 -25.81 73.01
CA LYS A 595 -19.04 -24.61 72.49
C LYS A 595 -18.08 -23.73 71.66
N ARG A 596 -16.82 -23.63 72.09
CA ARG A 596 -15.78 -22.89 71.35
C ARG A 596 -15.39 -23.56 70.05
N VAL A 597 -15.25 -24.88 70.01
CA VAL A 597 -14.99 -25.64 68.77
C VAL A 597 -16.13 -25.44 67.78
N VAL A 598 -17.39 -25.52 68.23
CA VAL A 598 -18.56 -25.20 67.40
C VAL A 598 -18.49 -23.76 66.91
N SER A 599 -18.27 -22.78 67.79
CA SER A 599 -18.14 -21.37 67.42
C SER A 599 -16.98 -21.09 66.45
N THR A 600 -15.84 -21.78 66.62
CA THR A 600 -14.70 -21.70 65.69
C THR A 600 -15.04 -22.30 64.33
N TYR A 601 -15.81 -23.38 64.26
CA TYR A 601 -16.25 -23.93 62.98
C TYR A 601 -17.33 -23.09 62.32
N VAL A 602 -18.25 -22.49 63.09
CA VAL A 602 -19.16 -21.45 62.61
C VAL A 602 -18.34 -20.34 61.94
N GLU A 603 -17.30 -19.85 62.61
CA GLU A 603 -16.40 -18.83 62.05
C GLU A 603 -15.62 -19.34 60.83
N LYS A 604 -15.10 -20.58 60.83
CA LYS A 604 -14.41 -21.16 59.66
C LYS A 604 -15.32 -21.30 58.44
N ILE A 605 -16.60 -21.61 58.63
CA ILE A 605 -17.59 -21.68 57.54
C ILE A 605 -17.92 -20.27 57.05
N LYS A 606 -18.20 -19.33 57.96
CA LYS A 606 -18.40 -17.91 57.61
C LYS A 606 -17.21 -17.36 56.82
N ASN A 607 -15.99 -17.72 57.21
CA ASN A 607 -14.74 -17.27 56.60
C ASN A 607 -14.24 -18.19 55.46
N PHE A 608 -15.02 -19.17 55.02
CA PHE A 608 -14.61 -20.06 53.94
C PHE A 608 -14.35 -19.25 52.65
N PRO A 609 -13.17 -19.39 52.03
CA PRO A 609 -12.78 -18.57 50.89
C PRO A 609 -13.60 -18.96 49.66
N VAL A 610 -14.37 -18.00 49.16
CA VAL A 610 -15.14 -18.14 47.92
C VAL A 610 -14.38 -17.38 46.84
N VAL A 611 -13.52 -18.10 46.12
CA VAL A 611 -12.72 -17.52 45.03
C VAL A 611 -13.08 -18.21 43.73
N PHE A 612 -13.56 -17.39 42.80
CA PHE A 612 -13.75 -17.74 41.41
C PHE A 612 -12.71 -16.99 40.59
N ASP A 613 -12.03 -17.69 39.69
CA ASP A 613 -11.03 -17.09 38.81
C ASP A 613 -11.74 -16.29 37.71
N TYR A 614 -11.38 -15.01 37.60
CA TYR A 614 -11.94 -14.07 36.62
C TYR A 614 -11.66 -14.46 35.16
N SER A 615 -10.80 -15.45 34.89
CA SER A 615 -10.53 -15.95 33.53
C SER A 615 -11.47 -17.06 33.06
N LEU A 616 -12.36 -17.57 33.93
CA LEU A 616 -13.23 -18.70 33.62
C LEU A 616 -14.46 -18.28 32.81
N GLY A 617 -14.83 -19.11 31.82
CA GLY A 617 -16.10 -19.00 31.11
C GLY A 617 -17.30 -19.36 32.01
N SER A 618 -18.51 -18.98 31.61
CA SER A 618 -19.74 -19.15 32.42
C SER A 618 -19.94 -20.58 32.93
N GLN A 619 -19.73 -21.59 32.06
CA GLN A 619 -19.82 -23.01 32.42
C GLN A 619 -18.75 -23.44 33.44
N SER A 620 -17.55 -22.87 33.36
CA SER A 620 -16.46 -23.17 34.29
C SER A 620 -16.69 -22.55 35.67
N ILE A 621 -17.40 -21.41 35.75
CA ILE A 621 -17.84 -20.80 37.02
C ILE A 621 -18.88 -21.68 37.72
N GLU A 622 -19.85 -22.22 36.98
CA GLU A 622 -20.86 -23.16 37.50
C GLU A 622 -20.21 -24.43 38.06
N LEU A 623 -19.28 -25.03 37.31
CA LEU A 623 -18.54 -26.21 37.76
C LEU A 623 -17.68 -25.90 39.01
N ARG A 624 -17.10 -24.71 39.10
CA ARG A 624 -16.34 -24.28 40.28
C ARG A 624 -17.24 -24.06 41.49
N CYS A 625 -18.44 -23.52 41.30
CA CYS A 625 -19.43 -23.32 42.35
C CYS A 625 -19.81 -24.66 43.00
N ALA A 626 -20.13 -25.66 42.18
CA ALA A 626 -20.42 -27.02 42.66
C ALA A 626 -19.26 -27.61 43.46
N ASN A 627 -18.01 -27.47 42.97
CA ASN A 627 -16.82 -27.96 43.66
C ASN A 627 -16.55 -27.27 45.01
N LEU A 628 -16.77 -25.96 45.11
CA LEU A 628 -16.60 -25.21 46.36
C LEU A 628 -17.61 -25.65 47.42
N ILE A 629 -18.87 -25.83 47.03
CA ILE A 629 -19.93 -26.35 47.91
C ILE A 629 -19.55 -27.74 48.44
N LEU A 630 -19.16 -28.64 47.54
CA LEU A 630 -18.81 -30.02 47.88
C LEU A 630 -17.55 -30.08 48.78
N THR A 631 -16.58 -29.18 48.56
CA THR A 631 -15.39 -29.06 49.43
C THR A 631 -15.74 -28.56 50.82
N LEU A 632 -16.61 -27.54 50.91
CA LEU A 632 -17.07 -26.99 52.18
C LEU A 632 -17.82 -28.05 53.00
N GLU A 633 -18.75 -28.78 52.38
CA GLU A 633 -19.48 -29.89 53.02
C GLU A 633 -18.54 -30.97 53.53
N ASN A 634 -17.54 -31.37 52.75
CA ASN A 634 -16.58 -32.38 53.15
C ASN A 634 -15.73 -31.94 54.35
N LYS A 635 -15.32 -30.66 54.42
CA LYS A 635 -14.55 -30.12 55.55
C LYS A 635 -15.34 -30.16 56.86
N VAL A 636 -16.64 -29.92 56.80
CA VAL A 636 -17.52 -29.97 57.97
C VAL A 636 -17.84 -31.42 58.36
N ARG A 637 -18.20 -32.26 57.38
CA ARG A 637 -18.66 -33.63 57.66
C ARG A 637 -17.52 -34.55 58.13
N ARG A 638 -16.29 -34.34 57.69
CA ARG A 638 -15.14 -35.23 57.97
C ARG A 638 -14.29 -34.80 59.17
N ASN A 639 -14.58 -33.68 59.83
CA ASN A 639 -13.73 -33.22 60.94
C ASN A 639 -14.02 -33.97 62.26
N PRO A 640 -13.02 -34.65 62.85
CA PRO A 640 -13.21 -35.42 64.07
C PRO A 640 -13.44 -34.56 65.32
N ASP A 641 -12.76 -33.41 65.45
CA ASP A 641 -12.88 -32.52 66.60
C ASP A 641 -14.28 -31.89 66.71
N LEU A 642 -14.86 -31.52 65.57
CA LEU A 642 -16.22 -31.01 65.50
C LEU A 642 -17.23 -32.10 65.87
N ARG A 643 -17.04 -33.34 65.40
CA ARG A 643 -17.91 -34.47 65.78
C ARG A 643 -17.85 -34.74 67.28
N GLU A 644 -16.65 -34.70 67.86
CA GLU A 644 -16.46 -34.91 69.30
C GLU A 644 -17.08 -33.77 70.12
N ALA A 645 -16.85 -32.51 69.74
CA ALA A 645 -17.49 -31.36 70.36
C ALA A 645 -19.03 -31.41 70.27
N THR A 646 -19.56 -31.88 69.14
CA THR A 646 -21.01 -32.02 68.92
C THR A 646 -21.61 -33.12 69.82
N LYS A 647 -20.89 -34.23 70.03
CA LYS A 647 -21.26 -35.29 70.98
C LYS A 647 -21.21 -34.83 72.44
N VAL A 648 -20.16 -34.09 72.83
CA VAL A 648 -20.02 -33.52 74.19
C VAL A 648 -21.17 -32.55 74.51
N LEU A 649 -21.72 -31.88 73.49
CA LEU A 649 -22.89 -31.01 73.61
C LEU A 649 -24.25 -31.74 73.50
N GLY A 650 -24.25 -33.07 73.35
CA GLY A 650 -25.46 -33.90 73.37
C GLY A 650 -26.20 -34.07 72.03
N PHE A 651 -25.58 -33.70 70.89
CA PHE A 651 -26.21 -33.83 69.57
C PHE A 651 -25.75 -35.10 68.83
N ILE A 652 -26.71 -35.82 68.23
CA ILE A 652 -26.48 -37.07 67.47
C ILE A 652 -26.07 -36.77 66.01
N SER A 653 -26.51 -35.63 65.48
CA SER A 653 -26.18 -35.11 64.15
C SER A 653 -25.32 -33.84 64.24
N LEU A 654 -25.07 -33.18 63.10
CA LEU A 654 -24.41 -31.87 63.08
C LEU A 654 -25.12 -30.87 64.01
N HIS A 655 -24.34 -30.06 64.73
CA HIS A 655 -24.88 -29.01 65.60
C HIS A 655 -25.76 -28.01 64.81
N PRO A 656 -26.93 -27.58 65.31
CA PRO A 656 -27.87 -26.71 64.58
C PRO A 656 -27.21 -25.45 64.01
N GLU A 657 -26.43 -24.73 64.82
CA GLU A 657 -25.71 -23.52 64.38
C GLU A 657 -24.76 -23.77 63.20
N ILE A 658 -24.14 -24.95 63.11
CA ILE A 658 -23.25 -25.30 62.00
C ILE A 658 -24.08 -25.59 60.74
N SER A 659 -25.23 -26.24 60.90
CA SER A 659 -26.14 -26.54 59.79
C SER A 659 -26.66 -25.26 59.14
N ASP A 660 -27.11 -24.30 59.96
CA ASP A 660 -27.65 -23.03 59.48
C ASP A 660 -26.58 -22.19 58.78
N VAL A 661 -25.42 -22.05 59.40
CA VAL A 661 -24.29 -21.27 58.83
C VAL A 661 -23.74 -21.92 57.55
N LEU A 662 -23.79 -23.25 57.45
CA LEU A 662 -23.44 -23.97 56.23
C LEU A 662 -24.44 -23.73 55.10
N ALA A 663 -25.74 -23.73 55.40
CA ALA A 663 -26.78 -23.40 54.43
C ALA A 663 -26.64 -21.96 53.93
N ASP A 664 -26.42 -21.01 54.84
CA ASP A 664 -26.17 -19.61 54.49
C ASP A 664 -24.94 -19.43 53.61
N LYS A 665 -23.82 -20.09 53.95
CA LYS A 665 -22.59 -19.97 53.16
C LYS A 665 -22.74 -20.57 51.76
N LYS A 666 -23.50 -21.66 51.60
CA LYS A 666 -23.83 -22.22 50.28
C LYS A 666 -24.60 -21.23 49.42
N ARG A 667 -25.62 -20.58 49.99
CA ARG A 667 -26.37 -19.52 49.32
C ARG A 667 -25.45 -18.38 48.89
N ILE A 668 -24.55 -17.92 49.76
CA ILE A 668 -23.55 -16.88 49.44
C ILE A 668 -22.65 -17.32 48.27
N ILE A 669 -22.17 -18.58 48.25
CA ILE A 669 -21.36 -19.10 47.13
C ILE A 669 -22.13 -19.03 45.80
N GLN A 670 -23.41 -19.41 45.81
CA GLN A 670 -24.27 -19.38 44.63
C GLN A 670 -24.57 -17.95 44.17
N GLU A 671 -24.84 -17.02 45.09
CA GLU A 671 -25.06 -15.61 44.79
C GLU A 671 -23.82 -14.95 44.17
N ILE A 672 -22.63 -15.22 44.71
CA ILE A 672 -21.35 -14.73 44.14
C ILE A 672 -21.12 -15.31 42.74
N ALA A 673 -21.37 -16.60 42.54
CA ALA A 673 -21.26 -17.23 41.22
C ALA A 673 -22.21 -16.61 40.20
N ALA A 674 -23.48 -16.41 40.58
CA ALA A 674 -24.49 -15.78 39.74
C ALA A 674 -24.11 -14.34 39.36
N GLN A 675 -23.55 -13.58 40.31
CA GLN A 675 -23.08 -12.22 40.07
C GLN A 675 -21.89 -12.19 39.10
N GLN A 676 -20.93 -13.11 39.23
CA GLN A 676 -19.82 -13.20 38.27
C GLN A 676 -20.25 -13.64 36.88
N ILE A 677 -21.23 -14.55 36.76
CA ILE A 677 -21.80 -14.93 35.46
C ILE A 677 -22.47 -13.72 34.80
N LYS A 678 -23.19 -12.89 35.56
CA LYS A 678 -23.74 -11.62 35.06
C LYS A 678 -22.64 -10.68 34.58
N GLN A 679 -21.55 -10.52 35.34
CA GLN A 679 -20.39 -9.71 34.92
C GLN A 679 -19.75 -10.22 33.63
N LYS A 680 -19.56 -11.55 33.48
CA LYS A 680 -19.01 -12.13 32.24
C LYS A 680 -19.89 -11.92 31.02
N LYS A 681 -21.21 -11.98 31.20
CA LYS A 681 -22.16 -11.65 30.13
C LYS A 681 -22.07 -10.18 29.74
N ALA A 682 -21.93 -9.28 30.72
CA ALA A 682 -21.72 -7.86 30.47
C ALA A 682 -20.40 -7.58 29.71
N GLU A 683 -19.29 -8.21 30.10
CA GLU A 683 -18.01 -8.13 29.38
C GLU A 683 -18.13 -8.58 27.92
N LYS A 684 -18.89 -9.65 27.65
CA LYS A 684 -19.13 -10.12 26.27
C LYS A 684 -19.90 -9.08 25.43
N VAL A 685 -20.85 -8.38 26.03
CA VAL A 685 -21.55 -7.26 25.36
C VAL A 685 -20.58 -6.14 25.03
N ILE A 686 -19.69 -5.76 25.96
CA ILE A 686 -18.63 -4.76 25.71
C ILE A 686 -17.76 -5.18 24.53
N MET A 687 -17.28 -6.43 24.51
CA MET A 687 -16.44 -6.94 23.42
C MET A 687 -17.13 -6.91 22.06
N ASN A 688 -18.42 -7.26 21.99
CA ASN A 688 -19.20 -7.18 20.76
C ASN A 688 -19.34 -5.73 20.24
N ILE A 689 -19.53 -4.75 21.13
CA ILE A 689 -19.59 -3.33 20.75
C ILE A 689 -18.23 -2.84 20.25
N VAL A 690 -17.13 -3.25 20.90
CA VAL A 690 -15.76 -2.96 20.43
C VAL A 690 -15.55 -3.52 19.03
N GLU A 691 -16.00 -4.74 18.75
CA GLU A 691 -15.91 -5.36 17.43
C GLU A 691 -16.71 -4.58 16.37
N GLN A 692 -17.95 -4.19 16.68
CA GLN A 692 -18.77 -3.37 15.78
C GLN A 692 -18.14 -2.01 15.46
N ILE A 693 -17.52 -1.36 16.45
CA ILE A 693 -16.78 -0.10 16.25
C ILE A 693 -15.59 -0.31 15.32
N ASN A 694 -14.81 -1.38 15.55
CA ASN A 694 -13.64 -1.69 14.72
C ASN A 694 -14.03 -2.00 13.28
N LEU A 695 -15.14 -2.71 13.06
CA LEU A 695 -15.68 -3.07 11.75
C LEU A 695 -16.51 -1.97 11.09
N PHE A 696 -16.72 -0.81 11.73
CA PHE A 696 -17.55 0.26 11.18
C PHE A 696 -17.02 0.75 9.82
N PRO A 697 -17.84 0.70 8.75
CA PRO A 697 -17.40 1.06 7.41
C PRO A 697 -17.40 2.59 7.20
N PHE A 698 -16.41 3.10 6.48
CA PHE A 698 -16.35 4.51 6.03
C PHE A 698 -15.56 4.63 4.72
N SER A 699 -15.88 5.62 3.90
CA SER A 699 -15.15 5.96 2.67
C SER A 699 -15.36 7.42 2.30
N PHE A 700 -14.34 8.04 1.67
CA PHE A 700 -14.38 9.43 1.19
C PHE A 700 -14.15 9.54 -0.33
N GLU A 701 -13.95 8.43 -1.04
CA GLU A 701 -13.51 8.40 -2.44
C GLU A 701 -14.46 9.13 -3.41
N LYS A 702 -15.76 9.17 -3.09
CA LYS A 702 -16.80 9.76 -3.96
C LYS A 702 -17.10 11.22 -3.63
N ILE A 703 -16.38 11.82 -2.68
CA ILE A 703 -16.67 13.17 -2.20
C ILE A 703 -15.67 14.14 -2.82
N ILE A 704 -16.20 15.06 -3.63
CA ILE A 704 -15.42 15.92 -4.52
C ILE A 704 -15.29 17.37 -4.02
N THR A 705 -15.77 17.68 -2.81
CA THR A 705 -15.61 19.03 -2.23
C THR A 705 -15.18 18.95 -0.77
N SER A 706 -14.29 19.86 -0.35
CA SER A 706 -13.83 19.94 1.05
C SER A 706 -14.99 20.08 2.04
N LYS A 707 -16.00 20.91 1.70
CA LYS A 707 -17.18 21.11 2.55
C LYS A 707 -18.02 19.84 2.72
N ALA A 708 -18.19 19.06 1.65
CA ALA A 708 -18.90 17.78 1.74
C ALA A 708 -18.09 16.72 2.51
N ILE A 709 -16.76 16.74 2.43
CA ILE A 709 -15.88 15.87 3.24
C ILE A 709 -16.08 16.16 4.73
N GLU A 710 -16.07 17.45 5.12
CA GLU A 710 -16.26 17.86 6.51
C GLU A 710 -17.65 17.47 7.04
N LEU A 711 -18.70 17.70 6.26
CA LEU A 711 -20.06 17.28 6.60
C LEU A 711 -20.18 15.75 6.72
N HIS A 712 -19.59 15.00 5.79
CA HIS A 712 -19.62 13.54 5.82
C HIS A 712 -18.82 12.97 6.99
N CYS A 713 -17.63 13.51 7.26
CA CYS A 713 -16.81 13.15 8.42
C CYS A 713 -17.59 13.37 9.72
N THR A 714 -18.24 14.52 9.86
CA THR A 714 -19.10 14.83 11.02
C THR A 714 -20.27 13.84 11.14
N SER A 715 -20.92 13.51 10.01
CA SER A 715 -22.01 12.53 9.98
C SER A 715 -21.56 11.11 10.36
N LEU A 716 -20.40 10.66 9.88
CA LEU A 716 -19.84 9.35 10.22
C LEU A 716 -19.46 9.28 11.70
N ILE A 717 -18.85 10.33 12.25
CA ILE A 717 -18.54 10.41 13.68
C ILE A 717 -19.83 10.40 14.50
N ALA A 718 -20.88 11.10 14.07
CA ALA A 718 -22.19 11.07 14.73
C ALA A 718 -22.80 9.65 14.73
N LYS A 719 -22.83 8.96 13.58
CA LYS A 719 -23.31 7.57 13.47
C LYS A 719 -22.49 6.59 14.30
N LEU A 720 -21.17 6.78 14.35
CA LEU A 720 -20.29 5.97 15.20
C LEU A 720 -20.61 6.18 16.68
N ASN A 721 -20.91 7.42 17.09
CA ASN A 721 -21.33 7.74 18.46
C ASN A 721 -22.72 7.17 18.80
N GLU A 722 -23.61 6.93 17.83
CA GLU A 722 -24.91 6.30 18.05
C GLU A 722 -24.79 4.85 18.53
N LEU A 723 -23.75 4.11 18.08
CA LEU A 723 -23.49 2.73 18.51
C LEU A 723 -23.33 2.60 20.03
N THR A 724 -22.92 3.67 20.71
CA THR A 724 -22.71 3.69 22.16
C THR A 724 -23.77 4.46 22.92
N LYS A 725 -24.43 5.47 22.32
CA LYS A 725 -25.47 6.28 23.00
C LYS A 725 -26.84 5.62 23.08
N VAL A 726 -27.22 4.79 22.11
CA VAL A 726 -28.60 4.27 21.97
C VAL A 726 -28.70 2.78 22.29
N ASN A 727 -27.69 2.19 22.93
CA ASN A 727 -27.64 0.75 23.14
C ASN A 727 -28.09 0.33 24.56
N PRO A 728 -29.33 -0.18 24.74
CA PRO A 728 -29.84 -0.57 26.06
C PRO A 728 -29.07 -1.75 26.68
N LEU A 729 -28.55 -2.66 25.84
CA LEU A 729 -27.73 -3.79 26.30
C LEU A 729 -26.38 -3.31 26.84
N LEU A 730 -25.79 -2.29 26.21
CA LEU A 730 -24.57 -1.64 26.70
C LEU A 730 -24.84 -0.95 28.05
N ASN A 731 -25.92 -0.18 28.18
CA ASN A 731 -26.26 0.48 29.44
C ASN A 731 -26.46 -0.53 30.58
N GLN A 732 -27.14 -1.64 30.30
CA GLN A 732 -27.30 -2.73 31.28
C GLN A 732 -25.96 -3.38 31.62
N ALA A 733 -25.07 -3.59 30.64
CA ALA A 733 -23.73 -4.13 30.87
C ALA A 733 -22.86 -3.19 31.72
N LEU A 734 -22.89 -1.88 31.45
CA LEU A 734 -22.16 -0.87 32.23
C LEU A 734 -22.66 -0.79 33.67
N GLN A 735 -23.98 -0.84 33.88
CA GLN A 735 -24.57 -0.92 35.22
C GLN A 735 -24.12 -2.17 36.00
N ILE A 736 -24.11 -3.34 35.34
CA ILE A 736 -23.64 -4.60 35.95
C ILE A 736 -22.14 -4.51 36.33
N LEU A 737 -21.34 -3.80 35.54
CA LEU A 737 -19.91 -3.59 35.77
C LEU A 737 -19.61 -2.41 36.72
N GLY A 738 -20.63 -1.68 37.18
CA GLY A 738 -20.48 -0.54 38.08
C GLY A 738 -19.84 0.69 37.44
N LEU A 739 -19.88 0.80 36.11
CA LEU A 739 -19.31 1.92 35.37
C LEU A 739 -20.37 2.99 35.12
N LYS A 740 -20.06 4.23 35.48
CA LYS A 740 -20.91 5.41 35.19
C LYS A 740 -20.72 5.93 33.76
N ASP A 741 -19.52 5.71 33.21
CA ASP A 741 -19.12 6.12 31.88
C ASP A 741 -18.87 4.89 30.98
N LEU A 742 -18.59 5.13 29.70
CA LEU A 742 -18.24 4.07 28.75
C LEU A 742 -17.01 3.28 29.21
N HIS A 743 -17.00 1.98 28.88
CA HIS A 743 -15.87 1.11 29.20
C HIS A 743 -14.58 1.59 28.50
N PRO A 744 -13.40 1.56 29.14
CA PRO A 744 -12.15 2.07 28.56
C PRO A 744 -11.80 1.47 27.19
N GLN A 745 -12.11 0.19 26.97
CA GLN A 745 -11.90 -0.46 25.67
C GLN A 745 -12.82 0.10 24.56
N ILE A 746 -14.05 0.48 24.90
CA ILE A 746 -14.96 1.13 23.95
C ILE A 746 -14.44 2.53 23.64
N ILE A 747 -14.02 3.29 24.66
CA ILE A 747 -13.42 4.62 24.47
C ILE A 747 -12.21 4.52 23.53
N LEU A 748 -11.28 3.59 23.81
CA LEU A 748 -10.09 3.38 22.97
C LEU A 748 -10.46 2.99 21.52
N ALA A 749 -11.40 2.07 21.33
CA ALA A 749 -11.87 1.67 20.00
C ALA A 749 -12.50 2.85 19.25
N MET A 750 -13.33 3.66 19.93
CA MET A 750 -13.94 4.86 19.37
C MET A 750 -12.89 5.89 18.98
N THR A 751 -11.93 6.19 19.87
CA THR A 751 -10.85 7.15 19.60
C THR A 751 -10.05 6.71 18.37
N ASN A 752 -9.62 5.44 18.32
CA ASN A 752 -8.88 4.92 17.18
C ASN A 752 -9.68 5.02 15.87
N LYS A 753 -10.96 4.66 15.90
CA LYS A 753 -11.80 4.69 14.69
C LYS A 753 -12.11 6.12 14.24
N ILE A 754 -12.32 7.05 15.16
CA ILE A 754 -12.50 8.48 14.85
C ILE A 754 -11.25 9.05 14.20
N GLU A 755 -10.06 8.73 14.72
CA GLU A 755 -8.80 9.20 14.12
C GLU A 755 -8.57 8.60 12.73
N LEU A 756 -8.95 7.35 12.48
CA LEU A 756 -8.95 6.77 11.13
C LEU A 756 -9.89 7.51 10.17
N ILE A 757 -11.11 7.82 10.61
CA ILE A 757 -12.09 8.58 9.81
C ILE A 757 -11.55 9.99 9.48
N LYS A 758 -11.02 10.70 10.47
CA LYS A 758 -10.42 12.03 10.28
C LYS A 758 -9.18 11.99 9.38
N GLY A 759 -8.34 10.97 9.55
CA GLY A 759 -7.15 10.75 8.73
C GLY A 759 -7.50 10.57 7.25
N ALA A 760 -8.48 9.71 6.95
CA ALA A 760 -8.98 9.51 5.59
C ALA A 760 -9.64 10.78 5.01
N ALA A 761 -10.43 11.50 5.81
CA ALA A 761 -11.01 12.79 5.40
C ALA A 761 -9.92 13.81 5.02
N SER A 762 -8.85 13.90 5.83
CA SER A 762 -7.74 14.82 5.61
C SER A 762 -6.93 14.45 4.35
N GLN A 763 -6.69 13.16 4.12
CA GLN A 763 -6.04 12.68 2.91
C GLN A 763 -6.83 13.04 1.65
N GLN A 764 -8.15 12.83 1.67
CA GLN A 764 -9.00 13.21 0.53
C GLN A 764 -8.98 14.73 0.31
N LYS A 765 -9.02 15.54 1.37
CA LYS A 765 -8.93 17.00 1.27
C LYS A 765 -7.62 17.45 0.61
N LEU A 766 -6.49 16.89 1.03
CA LEU A 766 -5.18 17.15 0.40
C LEU A 766 -5.14 16.72 -1.08
N SER A 767 -5.83 15.62 -1.42
CA SER A 767 -5.95 15.18 -2.82
C SER A 767 -6.70 16.20 -3.68
N LEU A 768 -7.80 16.77 -3.16
CA LEU A 768 -8.54 17.84 -3.83
C LEU A 768 -7.70 19.11 -4.01
N GLU A 769 -6.99 19.55 -2.96
CA GLU A 769 -6.12 20.74 -3.02
C GLU A 769 -4.99 20.60 -4.06
N ARG A 770 -4.39 19.41 -4.17
CA ARG A 770 -3.38 19.10 -5.20
C ARG A 770 -3.97 19.12 -6.60
N ALA A 771 -5.18 18.58 -6.77
CA ALA A 771 -5.88 18.57 -8.04
C ALA A 771 -6.23 20.00 -8.49
N GLU A 772 -6.73 20.85 -7.59
CA GLU A 772 -6.97 22.28 -7.87
C GLU A 772 -5.68 23.00 -8.27
N SER A 773 -4.59 22.78 -7.53
CA SER A 773 -3.29 23.37 -7.85
C SER A 773 -2.75 22.92 -9.21
N ALA A 774 -2.96 21.66 -9.57
CA ALA A 774 -2.61 21.15 -10.89
C ALA A 774 -3.43 21.86 -11.99
N VAL A 775 -4.76 21.96 -11.83
CA VAL A 775 -5.62 22.70 -12.78
C VAL A 775 -5.13 24.15 -12.96
N GLN A 776 -4.82 24.86 -11.88
CA GLN A 776 -4.30 26.23 -11.95
C GLN A 776 -2.95 26.34 -12.67
N SER A 777 -2.06 25.37 -12.48
CA SER A 777 -0.79 25.29 -13.22
C SER A 777 -1.01 25.18 -14.74
N TYR A 778 -1.97 24.35 -15.18
CA TYR A 778 -2.30 24.22 -16.60
C TYR A 778 -2.98 25.48 -17.15
N VAL A 779 -3.89 26.11 -16.40
CA VAL A 779 -4.48 27.41 -16.78
C VAL A 779 -3.38 28.45 -17.02
N LYS A 780 -2.39 28.51 -16.12
CA LYS A 780 -1.23 29.40 -16.27
C LYS A 780 -0.41 29.09 -17.53
N GLN A 781 -0.07 27.83 -17.77
CA GLN A 781 0.68 27.41 -18.97
C GLN A 781 -0.02 27.80 -20.28
N ILE A 782 -1.36 27.66 -20.33
CA ILE A 782 -2.17 28.06 -21.49
C ILE A 782 -2.13 29.58 -21.70
N ASN A 783 -2.31 30.34 -20.62
CA ASN A 783 -2.27 31.80 -20.68
C ASN A 783 -0.89 32.32 -21.09
N ASP A 784 0.17 31.69 -20.60
CA ASP A 784 1.57 32.05 -20.87
C ASP A 784 2.09 31.53 -22.23
N PHE A 785 1.30 30.75 -22.98
CA PHE A 785 1.73 30.16 -24.25
C PHE A 785 2.19 31.22 -25.28
N PRO A 786 3.45 31.16 -25.76
CA PRO A 786 3.99 32.17 -26.67
C PRO A 786 3.55 31.92 -28.13
N PHE A 787 3.21 32.97 -28.87
CA PHE A 787 2.96 32.90 -30.32
C PHE A 787 3.35 34.19 -31.06
N SER A 788 3.76 34.07 -32.32
CA SER A 788 4.11 35.19 -33.20
C SER A 788 3.96 34.82 -34.69
N PHE A 789 3.63 35.80 -35.52
CA PHE A 789 3.54 35.68 -36.98
C PHE A 789 4.55 36.57 -37.73
N SER A 790 5.51 37.18 -37.01
CA SER A 790 6.44 38.20 -37.56
C SER A 790 7.29 37.73 -38.75
N ASN A 791 7.57 36.43 -38.84
CA ASN A 791 8.47 35.84 -39.86
C ASN A 791 7.72 35.22 -41.04
N VAL A 792 6.41 35.45 -41.14
CA VAL A 792 5.56 34.78 -42.12
C VAL A 792 5.26 35.71 -43.30
N VAL A 793 5.64 35.30 -44.51
CA VAL A 793 5.59 36.15 -45.71
C VAL A 793 4.54 35.74 -46.76
N THR A 794 3.86 34.60 -46.57
CA THR A 794 2.79 34.13 -47.47
C THR A 794 1.53 33.75 -46.69
N THR A 795 0.35 33.93 -47.29
CA THR A 795 -0.94 33.55 -46.68
C THR A 795 -0.99 32.05 -46.37
N LYS A 796 -0.46 31.21 -47.27
CA LYS A 796 -0.31 29.77 -47.05
C LYS A 796 0.51 29.46 -45.80
N SER A 797 1.63 30.17 -45.60
CA SER A 797 2.46 30.01 -44.41
C SER A 797 1.74 30.51 -43.14
N VAL A 798 0.91 31.56 -43.21
CA VAL A 798 0.09 32.01 -42.07
C VAL A 798 -0.89 30.92 -41.64
N VAL A 799 -1.57 30.30 -42.60
CA VAL A 799 -2.51 29.19 -42.31
C VAL A 799 -1.79 28.00 -41.68
N LEU A 800 -0.60 27.63 -42.18
CA LEU A 800 0.21 26.54 -41.63
C LEU A 800 0.68 26.86 -40.21
N THR A 801 1.23 28.05 -39.97
CA THR A 801 1.70 28.48 -38.64
C THR A 801 0.55 28.58 -37.65
N ARG A 802 -0.62 29.11 -38.04
CA ARG A 802 -1.83 29.13 -37.20
C ARG A 802 -2.25 27.73 -36.80
N THR A 803 -2.31 26.81 -37.76
CA THR A 803 -2.71 25.42 -37.52
C THR A 803 -1.72 24.72 -36.59
N PHE A 804 -0.43 24.96 -36.77
CA PHE A 804 0.63 24.43 -35.91
C PHE A 804 0.53 24.94 -34.47
N LEU A 805 0.36 26.26 -34.28
CA LEU A 805 0.22 26.87 -32.96
C LEU A 805 -1.06 26.40 -32.24
N MET A 806 -2.17 26.24 -32.96
CA MET A 806 -3.41 25.68 -32.39
C MET A 806 -3.20 24.25 -31.90
N ARG A 807 -2.49 23.42 -32.67
CA ARG A 807 -2.18 22.05 -32.28
C ARG A 807 -1.29 22.00 -31.04
N GLN A 808 -0.23 22.81 -30.99
CA GLN A 808 0.64 22.90 -29.81
C GLN A 808 -0.11 23.36 -28.56
N LEU A 809 -1.01 24.33 -28.71
CA LEU A 809 -1.86 24.80 -27.62
C LEU A 809 -2.82 23.71 -27.11
N GLU A 810 -3.36 22.88 -28.02
CA GLU A 810 -4.17 21.71 -27.65
C GLU A 810 -3.37 20.57 -27.03
N ASP A 811 -2.07 20.46 -27.33
CA ASP A 811 -1.21 19.44 -26.73
C ASP A 811 -0.92 19.73 -25.25
N ILE A 812 -0.94 21.00 -24.82
CA ILE A 812 -0.76 21.39 -23.40
C ILE A 812 -1.82 20.73 -22.50
N VAL A 813 -3.04 20.55 -22.98
CA VAL A 813 -4.15 20.00 -22.17
C VAL A 813 -4.24 18.47 -22.20
N LYS A 814 -3.30 17.79 -22.85
CA LYS A 814 -3.23 16.31 -22.93
C LYS A 814 -2.40 15.67 -21.82
N GLY A 815 -1.97 16.45 -20.83
CA GLY A 815 -1.18 15.96 -19.71
C GLY A 815 -1.94 14.94 -18.85
N LYS A 816 -1.24 13.86 -18.45
CA LYS A 816 -1.79 12.80 -17.58
C LYS A 816 -2.20 13.38 -16.21
N ASP A 817 -1.35 14.22 -15.64
CA ASP A 817 -1.56 14.88 -14.34
C ASP A 817 -2.84 15.73 -14.33
N LEU A 818 -3.17 16.37 -15.47
CA LEU A 818 -4.39 17.15 -15.58
C LEU A 818 -5.65 16.26 -15.61
N SER A 819 -5.57 15.12 -16.30
CA SER A 819 -6.69 14.17 -16.39
C SER A 819 -7.00 13.57 -15.02
N GLU A 820 -5.97 13.21 -14.24
CA GLU A 820 -6.11 12.71 -12.87
C GLU A 820 -6.66 13.78 -11.92
N ALA A 821 -6.19 15.03 -12.04
CA ALA A 821 -6.71 16.16 -11.28
C ALA A 821 -8.20 16.43 -11.58
N GLN A 822 -8.61 16.38 -12.85
CA GLN A 822 -10.00 16.59 -13.25
C GLN A 822 -10.93 15.50 -12.69
N LEU A 823 -10.53 14.23 -12.76
CA LEU A 823 -11.28 13.12 -12.18
C LEU A 823 -11.42 13.27 -10.65
N THR A 824 -10.34 13.67 -9.98
CA THR A 824 -10.32 13.93 -8.53
C THR A 824 -11.31 15.02 -8.13
N LEU A 825 -11.47 16.04 -8.98
CA LEU A 825 -12.43 17.13 -8.79
C LEU A 825 -13.85 16.81 -9.31
N GLY A 826 -14.09 15.58 -9.79
CA GLY A 826 -15.40 15.14 -10.27
C GLY A 826 -15.76 15.61 -11.68
N TYR A 827 -14.79 16.10 -12.46
CA TYR A 827 -15.00 16.47 -13.84
C TYR A 827 -14.66 15.31 -14.77
N PHE A 828 -15.68 14.80 -15.47
CA PHE A 828 -15.50 13.73 -16.47
C PHE A 828 -14.83 14.21 -17.77
N GLY A 829 -14.43 15.48 -17.83
CA GLY A 829 -13.34 15.93 -18.69
C GLY A 829 -13.04 17.40 -18.48
N GLN A 830 -12.84 18.19 -19.55
CA GLN A 830 -12.11 19.45 -19.40
C GLN A 830 -12.75 20.44 -18.41
N HIS A 831 -11.96 20.85 -17.42
CA HIS A 831 -12.34 21.82 -16.39
C HIS A 831 -12.78 23.15 -17.04
N PRO A 832 -13.83 23.83 -16.53
CA PRO A 832 -14.32 25.09 -17.11
C PRO A 832 -13.22 26.14 -17.28
N GLU A 833 -12.39 26.36 -16.25
CA GLU A 833 -11.31 27.36 -16.31
C GLU A 833 -10.26 27.05 -17.39
N ILE A 834 -9.98 25.77 -17.63
CA ILE A 834 -9.06 25.36 -18.70
C ILE A 834 -9.72 25.58 -20.06
N THR A 835 -11.01 25.27 -20.18
CA THR A 835 -11.78 25.50 -21.40
C THR A 835 -11.80 26.99 -21.74
N ASP A 836 -12.03 27.85 -20.75
CA ASP A 836 -12.04 29.30 -20.92
C ASP A 836 -10.65 29.85 -21.31
N ALA A 837 -9.60 29.42 -20.61
CA ALA A 837 -8.22 29.79 -20.95
C ALA A 837 -7.85 29.37 -22.38
N LEU A 838 -8.19 28.14 -22.77
CA LEU A 838 -7.91 27.60 -24.10
C LEU A 838 -8.64 28.39 -25.19
N ASN A 839 -9.94 28.66 -24.99
CA ASN A 839 -10.76 29.41 -25.93
C ASN A 839 -10.26 30.85 -26.11
N ASN A 840 -9.90 31.52 -25.01
CA ASN A 840 -9.36 32.87 -25.05
C ASN A 840 -8.03 32.91 -25.81
N LYS A 841 -7.14 31.95 -25.59
CA LYS A 841 -5.85 31.90 -26.28
C LYS A 841 -5.98 31.53 -27.75
N LYS A 842 -6.89 30.61 -28.11
CA LYS A 842 -7.24 30.29 -29.50
C LYS A 842 -7.74 31.52 -30.26
N ARG A 843 -8.62 32.32 -29.63
CA ARG A 843 -9.13 33.57 -30.20
C ARG A 843 -8.00 34.58 -30.47
N ALA A 844 -7.05 34.70 -29.55
CA ALA A 844 -5.90 35.60 -29.71
C ALA A 844 -5.01 35.19 -30.92
N ILE A 845 -4.74 33.89 -31.08
CA ILE A 845 -3.98 33.35 -32.23
C ILE A 845 -4.73 33.60 -33.56
N GLN A 846 -6.06 33.41 -33.57
CA GLN A 846 -6.88 33.65 -34.77
C GLN A 846 -6.88 35.11 -35.20
N LEU A 847 -7.01 36.02 -34.25
CA LEU A 847 -7.03 37.46 -34.52
C LEU A 847 -5.71 37.90 -35.15
N GLU A 848 -4.58 37.52 -34.57
CA GLU A 848 -3.24 37.85 -35.06
C GLU A 848 -2.96 37.25 -36.45
N ALA A 849 -3.37 35.99 -36.67
CA ALA A 849 -3.27 35.35 -37.98
C ALA A 849 -4.09 36.09 -39.05
N GLY A 850 -5.32 36.49 -38.73
CA GLY A 850 -6.19 37.23 -39.65
C GLY A 850 -5.63 38.60 -40.01
N MET A 851 -5.07 39.33 -39.04
CA MET A 851 -4.38 40.60 -39.30
C MET A 851 -3.18 40.41 -40.23
N THR A 852 -2.37 39.37 -40.00
CA THR A 852 -1.21 39.05 -40.83
C THR A 852 -1.61 38.64 -42.26
N GLU A 853 -2.65 37.81 -42.41
CA GLU A 853 -3.16 37.35 -43.70
C GLU A 853 -3.69 38.51 -44.55
N ASN A 854 -4.42 39.45 -43.93
CA ASN A 854 -4.89 40.67 -44.58
C ASN A 854 -3.73 41.55 -45.05
N ALA A 855 -2.69 41.72 -44.22
CA ALA A 855 -1.51 42.50 -44.59
C ALA A 855 -0.76 41.90 -45.79
N ILE A 856 -0.58 40.57 -45.82
CA ILE A 856 0.07 39.86 -46.94
C ILE A 856 -0.79 39.96 -48.21
N THR A 857 -2.10 39.77 -48.10
CA THR A 857 -3.03 39.85 -49.24
C THR A 857 -3.02 41.25 -49.85
N SER A 858 -3.15 42.28 -49.02
CA SER A 858 -3.04 43.69 -49.43
C SER A 858 -1.73 43.96 -50.19
N LYS A 859 -0.59 43.45 -49.68
CA LYS A 859 0.71 43.61 -50.32
C LYS A 859 0.79 42.92 -51.68
N ASN A 860 0.27 41.69 -51.78
CA ASN A 860 0.23 40.93 -53.04
C ASN A 860 -0.67 41.59 -54.09
N GLU A 861 -1.82 42.14 -53.69
CA GLU A 861 -2.72 42.86 -54.57
C GLU A 861 -2.12 44.18 -55.07
N ALA A 862 -1.44 44.92 -54.19
CA ALA A 862 -0.68 46.11 -54.57
C ALA A 862 0.41 45.77 -55.60
N PHE A 863 1.14 44.68 -55.38
CA PHE A 863 2.17 44.20 -56.29
C PHE A 863 1.59 43.82 -57.67
N LYS A 864 0.50 43.05 -57.72
CA LYS A 864 -0.21 42.71 -58.97
C LYS A 864 -0.68 43.96 -59.71
N THR A 865 -1.17 44.96 -58.98
CA THR A 865 -1.62 46.23 -59.56
C THR A 865 -0.46 47.00 -60.20
N ILE A 866 0.69 47.09 -59.51
CA ILE A 866 1.93 47.68 -60.05
C ILE A 866 2.40 46.95 -61.31
N GLN A 867 2.36 45.61 -61.32
CA GLN A 867 2.75 44.81 -62.48
C GLN A 867 1.80 45.01 -63.66
N TYR A 868 0.49 45.00 -63.41
CA TYR A 868 -0.52 45.16 -64.45
C TYR A 868 -0.37 46.49 -65.19
N ILE A 869 -0.21 47.60 -64.45
CA ILE A 869 0.00 48.91 -65.06
C ILE A 869 1.44 49.13 -65.53
N LYS A 870 2.33 48.14 -65.40
CA LYS A 870 3.77 48.24 -65.74
C LYS A 870 4.45 49.45 -65.09
N PHE A 871 4.04 49.82 -63.87
CA PHE A 871 4.50 51.04 -63.20
C PHE A 871 6.03 51.08 -63.06
N ALA A 872 6.64 49.93 -62.78
CA ALA A 872 8.09 49.79 -62.68
C ALA A 872 8.81 50.17 -63.98
N THR A 873 8.24 49.84 -65.15
CA THR A 873 8.80 50.21 -66.45
C THR A 873 8.75 51.72 -66.68
N TYR A 874 7.68 52.38 -66.24
CA TYR A 874 7.57 53.82 -66.33
C TYR A 874 8.48 54.55 -65.34
N LEU A 875 8.57 54.05 -64.10
CA LEU A 875 9.47 54.58 -63.08
C LEU A 875 10.94 54.46 -63.53
N GLU A 876 11.30 53.34 -64.17
CA GLU A 876 12.61 53.13 -64.77
C GLU A 876 12.89 54.07 -65.96
N SER A 877 11.86 54.36 -66.76
CA SER A 877 11.98 55.33 -67.86
C SER A 877 12.23 56.74 -67.33
N VAL A 878 11.56 57.13 -66.25
CA VAL A 878 11.82 58.39 -65.55
C VAL A 878 13.23 58.39 -64.95
N ARG A 879 13.69 57.30 -64.34
CA ARG A 879 15.05 57.15 -63.79
C ARG A 879 16.12 57.45 -64.86
N LYS A 880 16.00 56.85 -66.04
CA LYS A 880 16.93 57.06 -67.17
C LYS A 880 16.91 58.51 -67.67
N LEU A 881 15.74 59.15 -67.71
CA LEU A 881 15.62 60.56 -68.07
C LEU A 881 16.29 61.47 -67.03
N VAL A 882 16.20 61.13 -65.75
CA VAL A 882 16.92 61.83 -64.67
C VAL A 882 18.43 61.65 -64.83
N GLU A 883 18.92 60.44 -65.07
CA GLU A 883 20.36 60.17 -65.29
C GLU A 883 20.93 60.95 -66.47
N ILE A 884 20.16 61.10 -67.56
CA ILE A 884 20.56 61.95 -68.70
C ILE A 884 20.68 63.42 -68.30
N LEU A 885 19.77 63.93 -67.46
CA LEU A 885 19.84 65.32 -66.97
C LEU A 885 21.00 65.51 -65.99
N GLU A 886 21.25 64.54 -65.12
CA GLU A 886 22.36 64.57 -64.16
C GLU A 886 23.72 64.53 -64.86
N GLY A 887 23.90 63.64 -65.85
CA GLY A 887 25.14 63.61 -66.65
C GLY A 887 25.36 64.90 -67.47
N LYS A 888 24.28 65.57 -67.89
CA LYS A 888 24.37 66.92 -68.50
C LYS A 888 24.70 68.00 -67.48
N ALA A 889 24.23 67.85 -66.23
CA ALA A 889 24.45 68.80 -65.14
C ALA A 889 25.89 68.80 -64.61
N GLU A 890 26.64 67.69 -64.79
CA GLU A 890 28.07 67.62 -64.50
C GLU A 890 28.89 68.64 -65.31
N ASN A 891 28.48 68.89 -66.55
CA ASN A 891 29.19 69.76 -67.49
C ASN A 891 28.47 71.11 -67.75
N ASN A 892 27.24 71.29 -67.26
CA ASN A 892 26.46 72.50 -67.48
C ASN A 892 25.62 72.89 -66.26
N LYS A 893 25.96 74.02 -65.62
CA LYS A 893 25.27 74.55 -64.43
C LYS A 893 23.77 74.82 -64.65
N ASN A 894 23.35 75.10 -65.89
CA ASN A 894 21.92 75.32 -66.20
C ASN A 894 21.09 74.04 -66.03
N TYR A 895 21.70 72.86 -66.12
CA TYR A 895 21.04 71.57 -65.94
C TYR A 895 21.00 71.10 -64.48
N GLN A 896 21.79 71.67 -63.56
CA GLN A 896 21.84 71.24 -62.15
C GLN A 896 20.49 71.34 -61.43
N LYS A 897 19.84 72.52 -61.50
CA LYS A 897 18.51 72.73 -60.90
C LYS A 897 17.42 71.89 -61.57
N ILE A 898 17.61 71.52 -62.84
CA ILE A 898 16.64 70.74 -63.61
C ILE A 898 16.77 69.26 -63.26
N ALA A 899 18.00 68.76 -63.16
CA ALA A 899 18.32 67.41 -62.70
C ALA A 899 17.81 67.17 -61.26
N GLU A 900 18.03 68.12 -60.35
CA GLU A 900 17.49 68.06 -58.97
C GLU A 900 15.97 67.94 -58.95
N LYS A 901 15.27 68.76 -59.74
CA LYS A 901 13.81 68.69 -59.89
C LYS A 901 13.35 67.35 -60.47
N GLY A 902 14.07 66.81 -61.46
CA GLY A 902 13.81 65.49 -62.03
C GLY A 902 13.99 64.36 -61.00
N ARG A 903 15.07 64.41 -60.21
CA ARG A 903 15.35 63.45 -59.13
C ARG A 903 14.28 63.49 -58.04
N ASN A 904 13.82 64.69 -57.65
CA ASN A 904 12.74 64.84 -56.68
C ASN A 904 11.42 64.21 -57.17
N PHE A 905 11.07 64.41 -58.44
CA PHE A 905 9.91 63.78 -59.06
C PHE A 905 10.02 62.24 -59.05
N TYR A 906 11.17 61.69 -59.46
CA TYR A 906 11.43 60.25 -59.37
C TYR A 906 11.28 59.71 -57.93
N ASN A 907 11.90 60.37 -56.95
CA ASN A 907 11.85 59.96 -55.55
C ASN A 907 10.42 59.99 -54.99
N THR A 908 9.62 60.98 -55.39
CA THR A 908 8.22 61.09 -54.98
C THR A 908 7.39 59.91 -55.52
N LEU A 909 7.59 59.54 -56.80
CA LEU A 909 6.92 58.38 -57.40
C LEU A 909 7.40 57.05 -56.79
N ALA A 910 8.69 56.91 -56.51
CA ALA A 910 9.25 55.72 -55.84
C ALA A 910 8.71 55.57 -54.41
N THR A 911 8.57 56.69 -53.69
CA THR A 911 7.97 56.72 -52.35
C THR A 911 6.50 56.32 -52.38
N ALA A 912 5.72 56.85 -53.35
CA ALA A 912 4.34 56.46 -53.54
C ALA A 912 4.20 54.95 -53.82
N GLN A 913 5.09 54.38 -54.65
CA GLN A 913 5.15 52.94 -54.90
C GLN A 913 5.47 52.14 -53.63
N TYR A 914 6.46 52.58 -52.86
CA TYR A 914 6.86 51.94 -51.60
C TYR A 914 5.73 51.93 -50.57
N ILE A 915 5.06 53.07 -50.38
CA ILE A 915 3.90 53.19 -49.47
C ILE A 915 2.78 52.26 -49.93
N PHE A 916 2.46 52.25 -51.23
CA PHE A 916 1.40 51.39 -51.77
C PHE A 916 1.67 49.90 -51.53
N LEU A 917 2.92 49.45 -51.70
CA LEU A 917 3.32 48.07 -51.48
C LEU A 917 3.32 47.64 -50.00
N ASN A 918 3.38 48.58 -49.05
CA ASN A 918 3.57 48.26 -47.63
C ASN A 918 2.53 48.87 -46.69
N SER A 919 1.47 49.51 -47.20
CA SER A 919 0.48 50.20 -46.36
C SER A 919 -0.45 49.27 -45.55
N GLY A 920 -0.61 48.01 -45.99
CA GLY A 920 -1.56 47.06 -45.41
C GLY A 920 -3.04 47.47 -45.54
N LYS A 921 -3.36 48.53 -46.31
CA LYS A 921 -4.73 49.05 -46.46
C LYS A 921 -5.54 48.20 -47.45
N PRO A 922 -6.88 48.09 -47.27
CA PRO A 922 -7.75 47.41 -48.25
C PRO A 922 -7.53 47.92 -49.68
N LYS A 923 -7.57 47.02 -50.66
CA LYS A 923 -7.23 47.27 -52.07
C LYS A 923 -7.78 48.58 -52.61
N GLU A 924 -9.07 48.83 -52.42
CA GLU A 924 -9.77 50.01 -52.95
C GLU A 924 -9.19 51.31 -52.40
N LYS A 925 -9.04 51.39 -51.07
CA LYS A 925 -8.48 52.54 -50.37
C LYS A 925 -6.99 52.72 -50.71
N ASN A 926 -6.23 51.64 -50.74
CA ASN A 926 -4.81 51.65 -51.06
C ASN A 926 -4.56 52.11 -52.50
N THR A 927 -5.38 51.63 -53.44
CA THR A 927 -5.29 51.98 -54.87
C THR A 927 -5.68 53.43 -55.13
N ALA A 928 -6.74 53.92 -54.47
CA ALA A 928 -7.16 55.31 -54.57
C ALA A 928 -6.08 56.27 -54.04
N GLU A 929 -5.46 55.93 -52.91
CA GLU A 929 -4.39 56.71 -52.30
C GLU A 929 -3.10 56.70 -53.13
N PHE A 930 -2.71 55.54 -53.67
CA PHE A 930 -1.58 55.43 -54.60
C PHE A 930 -1.79 56.31 -55.84
N LYS A 931 -2.97 56.22 -56.46
CA LYS A 931 -3.34 57.06 -57.61
C LYS A 931 -3.25 58.54 -57.26
N LYS A 932 -3.84 58.96 -56.14
CA LYS A 932 -3.79 60.35 -55.67
C LYS A 932 -2.35 60.82 -55.47
N ASN A 933 -1.51 60.02 -54.82
CA ASN A 933 -0.12 60.38 -54.57
C ASN A 933 0.69 60.52 -55.87
N CYS A 934 0.48 59.63 -56.84
CA CYS A 934 1.14 59.74 -58.15
C CYS A 934 0.60 60.90 -59.00
N LEU A 935 -0.70 61.21 -58.96
CA LEU A 935 -1.27 62.37 -59.65
C LEU A 935 -0.76 63.69 -59.06
N ASN A 936 -0.71 63.81 -57.74
CA ASN A 936 -0.11 64.96 -57.07
C ASN A 936 1.36 65.15 -57.47
N ALA A 937 2.12 64.05 -57.61
CA ALA A 937 3.49 64.11 -58.09
C ALA A 937 3.57 64.63 -59.54
N ILE A 938 2.60 64.27 -60.40
CA ILE A 938 2.52 64.74 -61.79
C ILE A 938 2.13 66.22 -61.87
N GLU A 939 1.15 66.65 -61.08
CA GLU A 939 0.67 68.04 -61.05
C GLU A 939 1.73 69.03 -60.55
N THR A 940 2.64 68.55 -59.71
CA THR A 940 3.74 69.33 -59.13
C THR A 940 5.01 69.31 -59.98
N VAL A 941 4.99 68.66 -61.17
CA VAL A 941 6.14 68.65 -62.09
C VAL A 941 6.44 70.07 -62.58
N PRO A 942 7.67 70.58 -62.36
CA PRO A 942 8.06 71.89 -62.87
C PRO A 942 7.98 71.98 -64.39
N ALA A 943 7.42 73.07 -64.93
CA ALA A 943 7.28 73.29 -66.38
C ALA A 943 8.60 73.12 -67.16
N VAL A 944 9.73 73.48 -66.52
CA VAL A 944 11.09 73.32 -67.06
C VAL A 944 11.43 71.87 -67.41
N LEU A 945 10.88 70.86 -66.72
CA LEU A 945 11.07 69.45 -67.09
C LEU A 945 10.31 69.08 -68.37
N LEU A 946 9.16 69.71 -68.64
CA LEU A 946 8.33 69.44 -69.81
C LEU A 946 8.95 69.96 -71.11
N GLU A 947 9.87 70.92 -71.02
CA GLU A 947 10.63 71.48 -72.15
C GLU A 947 11.73 70.53 -72.65
N HIS A 948 12.09 69.50 -71.87
CA HIS A 948 13.12 68.53 -72.24
C HIS A 948 12.54 67.29 -72.95
N HIS A 949 13.17 66.92 -74.07
CA HIS A 949 12.70 65.84 -74.94
C HIS A 949 12.57 64.51 -74.18
N GLY A 950 11.37 63.91 -74.23
CA GLY A 950 11.05 62.62 -73.60
C GLY A 950 10.26 62.72 -72.29
N TRP A 951 10.37 63.82 -71.54
CA TRP A 951 9.69 63.99 -70.24
C TRP A 951 8.18 64.09 -70.36
N MET A 952 7.68 64.87 -71.32
CA MET A 952 6.24 64.99 -71.59
C MET A 952 5.62 63.64 -71.98
N ARG A 953 6.35 62.82 -72.74
CA ARG A 953 5.92 61.46 -73.10
C ARG A 953 5.90 60.55 -71.87
N ALA A 954 6.97 60.51 -71.08
CA ALA A 954 7.05 59.68 -69.88
C ALA A 954 5.95 60.01 -68.85
N ILE A 955 5.68 61.30 -68.62
CA ILE A 955 4.60 61.75 -67.72
C ILE A 955 3.22 61.38 -68.30
N GLY A 956 3.01 61.58 -69.60
CA GLY A 956 1.77 61.18 -70.27
C GLY A 956 1.51 59.67 -70.20
N ASP A 957 2.56 58.85 -70.32
CA ASP A 957 2.45 57.40 -70.23
C ASP A 957 2.14 56.92 -68.81
N ILE A 958 2.74 57.54 -67.78
CA ILE A 958 2.36 57.29 -66.38
C ILE A 958 0.90 57.68 -66.13
N ASN A 959 0.46 58.85 -66.60
CA ASN A 959 -0.92 59.30 -66.39
C ASN A 959 -1.95 58.37 -67.07
N LYS A 960 -1.62 57.87 -68.28
CA LYS A 960 -2.44 56.85 -68.96
C LYS A 960 -2.47 55.53 -68.19
N ALA A 961 -1.34 55.09 -67.65
CA ALA A 961 -1.26 53.88 -66.83
C ALA A 961 -2.09 54.02 -65.54
N LEU A 962 -2.03 55.17 -64.86
CA LEU A 962 -2.85 55.47 -63.68
C LEU A 962 -4.35 55.58 -64.01
N SER A 963 -4.70 56.07 -65.20
CA SER A 963 -6.09 56.11 -65.68
C SER A 963 -6.63 54.71 -65.96
N SER A 964 -5.77 53.78 -66.40
CA SER A 964 -6.13 52.38 -66.68
C SER A 964 -6.55 51.60 -65.41
N ILE A 965 -6.14 52.07 -64.23
CA ILE A 965 -6.58 51.54 -62.93
C ILE A 965 -8.09 51.70 -62.74
N ILE A 966 -8.72 52.75 -63.32
CA ILE A 966 -10.15 53.02 -63.21
C ILE A 966 -10.97 51.94 -63.94
N THR A 967 -10.55 51.53 -65.13
CA THR A 967 -11.23 50.52 -65.95
C THR A 967 -11.31 49.15 -65.26
N LEU A 968 -10.36 48.83 -64.39
CA LEU A 968 -10.37 47.59 -63.61
C LEU A 968 -11.35 47.63 -62.42
N ALA A 969 -11.53 48.80 -61.79
CA ALA A 969 -12.48 48.96 -60.69
C ALA A 969 -13.94 48.95 -61.20
N SER A 970 -14.20 49.48 -62.39
CA SER A 970 -15.56 49.55 -62.97
C SER A 970 -16.06 48.25 -63.59
N ILE A 971 -15.17 47.39 -64.13
CA ILE A 971 -15.57 46.16 -64.86
C ILE A 971 -15.80 44.96 -63.92
N HIS A 972 -15.17 44.92 -62.74
CA HIS A 972 -15.38 43.81 -61.78
C HIS A 972 -16.64 43.96 -60.90
N GLY A 973 -17.28 45.14 -60.89
CA GLY A 973 -18.43 45.40 -60.01
C GLY A 973 -19.80 44.92 -60.53
N THR A 974 -19.94 44.61 -61.83
CA THR A 974 -21.28 44.41 -62.42
C THR A 974 -21.53 43.10 -63.17
N THR A 975 -20.50 42.34 -63.62
CA THR A 975 -20.75 41.08 -64.36
C THR A 975 -19.71 40.00 -64.05
N GLY A 976 -19.99 39.12 -63.08
CA GLY A 976 -19.11 38.00 -62.73
C GLY A 976 -19.10 36.86 -63.77
N ARG A 977 -18.54 37.05 -64.97
CA ARG A 977 -18.23 35.97 -65.93
C ARG A 977 -16.90 36.18 -66.65
N CYS A 978 -16.03 35.17 -66.60
CA CYS A 978 -14.92 35.00 -67.53
C CYS A 978 -15.44 34.53 -68.90
N GLY A 979 -15.10 35.24 -69.97
CA GLY A 979 -15.33 34.82 -71.35
C GLY A 979 -14.06 34.95 -72.17
N LEU A 980 -13.53 33.81 -72.62
CA LEU A 980 -12.63 33.69 -73.77
C LEU A 980 -13.28 34.33 -74.99
N PHE A 981 -12.58 35.24 -75.68
CA PHE A 981 -12.41 35.32 -77.15
C PHE A 981 -11.63 36.59 -77.50
N THR A 982 -10.53 36.41 -78.21
CA THR A 982 -9.80 37.45 -78.94
C THR A 982 -10.56 37.85 -80.20
N GLN A 983 -10.76 39.16 -80.44
CA GLN A 983 -10.69 39.72 -81.79
C GLN A 983 -10.20 41.19 -81.81
N PRO A 984 -9.45 41.60 -82.86
CA PRO A 984 -8.84 42.93 -82.99
C PRO A 984 -9.64 43.84 -83.92
N ILE A 985 -9.75 45.15 -83.66
CA ILE A 985 -10.13 46.14 -84.70
C ILE A 985 -9.34 47.45 -84.54
N ASN A 986 -8.97 47.96 -85.71
CA ASN A 986 -8.05 49.02 -86.07
C ASN A 986 -8.50 50.46 -85.77
N ALA A 987 -7.46 51.29 -85.60
CA ALA A 987 -7.20 52.64 -86.12
C ALA A 987 -8.32 53.59 -86.60
N LYS A 988 -8.07 54.87 -86.23
CA LYS A 988 -8.53 56.18 -86.75
C LYS A 988 -9.92 56.67 -86.32
N THR A 989 -9.93 57.70 -85.46
CA THR A 989 -10.27 59.08 -85.89
C THR A 989 -10.01 60.10 -84.78
N THR A 990 -9.47 61.25 -85.18
CA THR A 990 -9.33 62.50 -84.46
C THR A 990 -10.69 63.18 -84.24
N HIS A 991 -10.94 63.80 -83.08
CA HIS A 991 -11.44 65.18 -82.96
C HIS A 991 -11.49 65.66 -81.49
N LYS A 992 -11.42 66.99 -81.35
CA LYS A 992 -11.23 67.84 -80.16
C LYS A 992 -12.46 67.88 -79.22
N LEU A 993 -12.20 68.01 -77.91
CA LEU A 993 -12.83 68.82 -76.82
C LEU A 993 -14.35 69.15 -76.88
N PRO A 994 -15.09 69.20 -75.74
CA PRO A 994 -14.77 70.20 -74.69
C PRO A 994 -14.98 69.80 -73.21
N LEU A 995 -14.26 70.55 -72.37
CA LEU A 995 -14.54 70.80 -70.96
C LEU A 995 -15.90 71.49 -70.80
N THR A 996 -16.76 70.95 -69.94
CA THR A 996 -17.73 71.72 -69.13
C THR A 996 -18.05 70.95 -67.86
N LEU A 997 -17.69 71.53 -66.71
CA LEU A 997 -18.29 71.25 -65.41
C LEU A 997 -19.71 71.83 -65.37
N PRO A 998 -20.66 71.17 -64.68
CA PRO A 998 -21.71 71.87 -63.98
C PRO A 998 -21.53 71.76 -62.47
N VAL A 999 -21.47 72.94 -61.86
CA VAL A 999 -21.81 73.24 -60.47
C VAL A 999 -23.31 72.95 -60.26
N ILE A 1000 -23.69 72.40 -59.09
CA ILE A 1000 -24.91 72.77 -58.31
C ILE A 1000 -24.77 72.23 -56.87
N THR A 1001 -24.42 73.14 -55.98
CA THR A 1001 -25.04 73.58 -54.72
C THR A 1001 -26.01 72.70 -53.91
N ILE A 1002 -25.59 72.41 -52.66
CA ILE A 1002 -26.24 72.57 -51.32
C ILE A 1002 -27.74 72.25 -51.14
N GLY A 1003 -28.01 71.38 -50.16
CA GLY A 1003 -29.24 71.34 -49.38
C GLY A 1003 -28.94 70.91 -47.93
N SER A 1004 -29.27 71.78 -46.98
CA SER A 1004 -29.00 71.71 -45.54
C SER A 1004 -30.12 71.02 -44.73
N MET A 1005 -29.78 70.72 -43.47
CA MET A 1005 -30.63 70.44 -42.29
C MET A 1005 -31.04 68.98 -42.10
N ALA A 1006 -31.17 68.42 -40.89
CA ALA A 1006 -30.71 68.73 -39.53
C ALA A 1006 -31.08 67.48 -38.68
N SER A 1007 -30.30 67.22 -37.62
CA SER A 1007 -30.59 66.42 -36.40
C SER A 1007 -31.80 65.46 -36.34
N ALA A 1008 -31.52 64.17 -36.13
CA ALA A 1008 -31.97 63.37 -34.98
C ALA A 1008 -31.04 62.15 -34.83
#